data_AF-A0A1Z8ZWX8-F1
#
_entry.id   AF-A0A1Z8ZWX8-F1
#
_cell.length_a   1.000
_cell.length_b   1.000
_cell.length_c   1.000
_cell.angle_alpha   90.00
_cell.angle_beta   90.00
_cell.angle_gamma   90.00
#
_symmetry.space_group_name_H-M   'P 1'
#
loop_
_entity.id
_entity.type
_entity.pdbx_description
1 polymer ?
#
loop_
_entity_poly.entity_id
_entity_poly.type
_entity_poly.pdbx_seq_one_letter_code
_entity_poly.pdbx_strand_id
1 'polypeptide(L)'
;MRAFLSLLLVGMVLNLRGQEPVEPFPANRLRDFYRNESLRWLAHEGELPKILPQFPGLDGGVWGHWGQNPESDNFDGRLNEMDFGGLLMQVTSHEGGVTHKAVNVRVGEYTMLFDPERLTYTAAWKGDLVLWESRRYGITSGVKAKGEPIGDLSKSRWEIPEGIKTKYLGFHRLKDRVVFGYQIGEAKVWDTPMVLDGNPVHVLNIDGDLPAGVKLDCPLHRLDDLKKVNLEAAGPARWAGQTVTTKGTLGKETGPFVIDTLTIPYRDANPFKTPMRIGGVGIVDEDTVAVCTLMGDVWLVDGVDEDLNELIWQRIASGLHQPLGLVVHDGDVHVIGRDQLTRLVDLNGDREADFYECLTNEFPTAKGNSFALTLHRDDKGRFYWFTRSEQFGMTRWTPGKKPEVIATGLRGTNGTGVSPDGGIVFAMPQEGSWQPASGIFEVGEGSYHGFFGPKKGFGKHGYEMPMCFIPRGIENSAGDVVFLPKDDRLGPLSGRMVGSSFGYCEHYLVLREEIGGGVQGGVMPLAGDFLSGAHRSRFNKYDGAVYFAGSDGWQSYARENGSLERLRYTGKGESLILPRSVETRGNGLILHFDEAIDPKSVTVKRAFAEQWNYLYSGAYGSAEYSVKHPGSQGHDRVKIRSLQLLQDGKSVFVEIPQLHPVMQFHLYLELKTAKGQAFAPDLYYSIFQQGEPFTDFEGYTKIKKNEWNDFPIPGDSPVDPRLTKQEGLSKIVGDEAKLAAIQRLEIKAVSGLQFSPKILKAKAGARVALTVSNVDPSMPHNFVLVTPEALQRVGEGSMKLASSPDGLAKHYVVEDKGVLAFSPILQSGGRYIVYFDAPKKPGEYPYLCTFPGHWQITRGVLVVEE
;
A
#
# COMPACT_ATOMS: atom_id res chain seq x y z
N MET A 1 -23.36 7.72 -38.61
CA MET A 1 -21.97 7.77 -38.10
C MET A 1 -21.88 7.91 -36.58
N ARG A 2 -22.62 8.85 -35.93
CA ARG A 2 -22.67 8.96 -34.45
C ARG A 2 -23.32 7.78 -33.71
N ALA A 3 -24.25 7.04 -34.31
CA ALA A 3 -24.84 5.83 -33.73
C ALA A 3 -23.96 4.57 -33.86
N PHE A 4 -22.92 4.61 -34.71
CA PHE A 4 -21.99 3.49 -34.90
C PHE A 4 -20.79 3.56 -33.94
N LEU A 5 -20.38 4.76 -33.50
CA LEU A 5 -19.34 4.94 -32.48
C LEU A 5 -19.82 4.57 -31.06
N SER A 6 -21.09 4.80 -30.73
CA SER A 6 -21.66 4.42 -29.43
C SER A 6 -21.78 2.92 -29.25
N LEU A 7 -21.99 2.15 -30.32
CA LEU A 7 -21.95 0.68 -30.26
C LEU A 7 -20.52 0.11 -30.17
N LEU A 8 -19.51 0.83 -30.68
CA LEU A 8 -18.10 0.45 -30.54
C LEU A 8 -17.54 0.76 -29.13
N LEU A 9 -17.95 1.86 -28.48
CA LEU A 9 -17.57 2.14 -27.09
C LEU A 9 -18.26 1.21 -26.07
N VAL A 10 -19.50 0.79 -26.33
CA VAL A 10 -20.20 -0.20 -25.49
C VAL A 10 -19.59 -1.61 -25.67
N GLY A 11 -18.92 -1.88 -26.79
CA GLY A 11 -18.25 -3.15 -27.06
C GLY A 11 -16.80 -3.25 -26.58
N MET A 12 -16.11 -2.14 -26.33
CA MET A 12 -14.65 -2.14 -26.05
C MET A 12 -14.25 -2.05 -24.57
N VAL A 13 -15.17 -1.77 -23.64
CA VAL A 13 -14.81 -1.58 -22.21
C VAL A 13 -15.48 -2.61 -21.27
N LEU A 14 -16.35 -3.47 -21.80
CA LEU A 14 -16.89 -4.63 -21.07
C LEU A 14 -16.81 -5.87 -21.96
N ASN A 15 -15.78 -6.68 -21.74
CA ASN A 15 -15.67 -8.03 -22.25
C ASN A 15 -16.67 -8.97 -21.53
N LEU A 16 -17.96 -8.61 -21.55
CA LEU A 16 -19.10 -9.36 -20.99
C LEU A 16 -19.89 -10.13 -22.06
N ARG A 17 -19.45 -10.10 -23.32
CA ARG A 17 -19.83 -11.08 -24.35
C ARG A 17 -18.72 -12.11 -24.44
N GLY A 18 -18.77 -13.14 -23.60
CA GLY A 18 -17.67 -14.09 -23.40
C GLY A 18 -17.17 -14.79 -24.67
N GLN A 19 -16.12 -14.24 -25.27
CA GLN A 19 -15.32 -14.90 -26.32
C GLN A 19 -13.82 -14.56 -26.32
N GLU A 20 -13.31 -13.69 -25.45
CA GLU A 20 -11.85 -13.55 -25.24
C GLU A 20 -11.43 -13.97 -23.82
N PRO A 21 -10.31 -14.69 -23.67
CA PRO A 21 -9.78 -15.06 -22.36
C PRO A 21 -9.37 -13.82 -21.58
N VAL A 22 -9.65 -13.81 -20.28
CA VAL A 22 -9.07 -12.79 -19.40
C VAL A 22 -7.55 -12.97 -19.40
N GLU A 23 -6.82 -11.89 -19.67
CA GLU A 23 -5.35 -11.87 -19.63
C GLU A 23 -4.82 -12.41 -18.28
N PRO A 24 -3.58 -12.92 -18.20
CA PRO A 24 -3.01 -13.29 -16.91
C PRO A 24 -2.68 -12.04 -16.09
N PHE A 25 -2.55 -12.21 -14.77
CA PHE A 25 -1.97 -11.18 -13.91
C PHE A 25 -0.53 -10.88 -14.35
N PRO A 26 -0.08 -9.61 -14.37
CA PRO A 26 -0.78 -8.39 -13.96
C PRO A 26 -1.60 -7.70 -15.07
N ALA A 27 -1.70 -8.26 -16.27
CA ALA A 27 -2.41 -7.63 -17.40
C ALA A 27 -3.94 -7.63 -17.26
N ASN A 28 -4.51 -8.47 -16.39
CA ASN A 28 -5.94 -8.44 -16.01
C ASN A 28 -6.32 -7.30 -15.05
N ARG A 29 -5.71 -6.12 -15.17
CA ARG A 29 -6.09 -4.99 -14.34
C ARG A 29 -7.41 -4.40 -14.82
N LEU A 30 -8.39 -4.23 -13.92
CA LEU A 30 -9.60 -3.45 -14.21
C LEU A 30 -9.32 -1.95 -13.97
N ARG A 31 -9.48 -1.14 -15.02
CA ARG A 31 -9.22 0.31 -14.98
C ARG A 31 -10.51 1.12 -14.99
N ASP A 32 -10.46 2.29 -14.37
CA ASP A 32 -11.51 3.32 -14.42
C ASP A 32 -12.91 2.78 -14.09
N PHE A 33 -13.03 1.82 -13.16
CA PHE A 33 -14.29 1.12 -12.90
C PHE A 33 -15.44 2.09 -12.56
N TYR A 34 -15.26 2.92 -11.53
CA TYR A 34 -16.31 3.83 -11.05
C TYR A 34 -16.60 4.94 -12.08
N ARG A 35 -15.57 5.42 -12.79
CA ARG A 35 -15.74 6.37 -13.89
C ARG A 35 -16.55 5.77 -15.05
N ASN A 36 -16.23 4.55 -15.47
CA ASN A 36 -16.97 3.84 -16.52
C ASN A 36 -18.40 3.53 -16.08
N GLU A 37 -18.60 3.24 -14.79
CA GLU A 37 -19.92 3.10 -14.19
C GLU A 37 -20.72 4.41 -14.30
N SER A 38 -20.11 5.55 -13.94
CA SER A 38 -20.72 6.88 -14.07
C SER A 38 -21.15 7.19 -15.50
N LEU A 39 -20.26 6.97 -16.47
CA LEU A 39 -20.53 7.17 -17.90
C LEU A 39 -21.67 6.27 -18.40
N ARG A 40 -21.68 5.00 -17.97
CA ARG A 40 -22.74 4.05 -18.32
C ARG A 40 -24.10 4.53 -17.83
N TRP A 41 -24.18 4.99 -16.59
CA TRP A 41 -25.45 5.43 -16.01
C TRP A 41 -25.91 6.80 -16.51
N LEU A 42 -24.98 7.70 -16.85
CA LEU A 42 -25.30 8.95 -17.56
C LEU A 42 -25.90 8.68 -18.95
N ALA A 43 -25.46 7.62 -19.64
CA ALA A 43 -25.97 7.23 -20.95
C ALA A 43 -27.23 6.35 -20.89
N HIS A 44 -27.68 5.92 -19.71
CA HIS A 44 -28.77 4.95 -19.58
C HIS A 44 -30.16 5.58 -19.81
N GLU A 45 -30.96 4.94 -20.64
CA GLU A 45 -32.37 5.27 -20.87
C GLU A 45 -33.25 4.23 -20.16
N GLY A 46 -33.81 4.55 -18.99
CA GLY A 46 -34.67 3.63 -18.23
C GLY A 46 -34.65 3.79 -16.71
N GLU A 47 -35.34 2.89 -16.02
CA GLU A 47 -35.26 2.78 -14.56
C GLU A 47 -33.90 2.17 -14.15
N LEU A 48 -33.17 2.89 -13.31
CA LEU A 48 -31.89 2.47 -12.79
C LEU A 48 -32.07 1.47 -11.63
N PRO A 49 -31.11 0.53 -11.43
CA PRO A 49 -31.13 -0.35 -10.28
C PRO A 49 -31.07 0.45 -8.97
N LYS A 50 -31.73 -0.06 -7.92
CA LYS A 50 -31.80 0.59 -6.61
C LYS A 50 -30.43 0.69 -5.93
N ILE A 51 -29.59 -0.33 -6.14
CA ILE A 51 -28.23 -0.44 -5.62
C ILE A 51 -27.34 -0.74 -6.82
N LEU A 52 -26.29 0.06 -6.98
CA LEU A 52 -25.29 -0.09 -8.03
C LEU A 52 -24.27 -1.17 -7.63
N PRO A 53 -23.69 -1.91 -8.58
CA PRO A 53 -22.68 -2.91 -8.28
C PRO A 53 -21.43 -2.31 -7.63
N GLN A 54 -20.92 -2.98 -6.59
CA GLN A 54 -19.59 -2.68 -6.03
C GLN A 54 -18.47 -3.07 -7.01
N PHE A 55 -17.25 -2.59 -6.74
CA PHE A 55 -16.05 -2.98 -7.49
C PHE A 55 -15.85 -4.51 -7.49
N PRO A 56 -15.71 -5.15 -8.67
CA PRO A 56 -15.52 -6.59 -8.73
C PRO A 56 -14.09 -6.95 -8.28
N GLY A 57 -13.95 -7.86 -7.32
CA GLY A 57 -12.64 -8.32 -6.83
C GLY A 57 -12.24 -7.80 -5.45
N LEU A 58 -13.20 -7.42 -4.60
CA LEU A 58 -12.95 -6.93 -3.24
C LEU A 58 -12.29 -7.94 -2.28
N ASP A 59 -12.04 -9.20 -2.68
CA ASP A 59 -11.09 -10.14 -2.08
C ASP A 59 -11.13 -11.46 -2.87
N GLY A 60 -10.11 -11.74 -3.68
CA GLY A 60 -10.05 -12.93 -4.55
C GLY A 60 -10.83 -12.82 -5.86
N GLY A 61 -10.89 -13.92 -6.61
CA GLY A 61 -11.49 -13.93 -7.96
C GLY A 61 -10.61 -13.25 -9.01
N VAL A 62 -11.09 -13.18 -10.25
CA VAL A 62 -10.31 -12.79 -11.45
C VAL A 62 -9.68 -11.38 -11.38
N TRP A 63 -10.19 -10.49 -10.54
CA TRP A 63 -9.82 -9.07 -10.51
C TRP A 63 -9.29 -8.60 -9.16
N GLY A 64 -9.17 -9.51 -8.18
CA GLY A 64 -8.80 -9.15 -6.81
C GLY A 64 -7.29 -9.12 -6.56
N HIS A 65 -6.89 -8.30 -5.58
CA HIS A 65 -5.50 -8.18 -5.11
C HIS A 65 -5.02 -9.39 -4.28
N TRP A 66 -5.77 -10.49 -4.13
CA TRP A 66 -5.26 -11.68 -3.43
C TRP A 66 -5.56 -12.94 -4.24
N GLY A 67 -4.57 -13.84 -4.35
CA GLY A 67 -4.73 -15.12 -5.05
C GLY A 67 -4.83 -15.03 -6.57
N GLN A 68 -4.44 -13.90 -7.17
CA GLN A 68 -4.27 -13.73 -8.62
C GLN A 68 -2.82 -13.87 -9.06
N ASN A 69 -1.87 -13.44 -8.22
CA ASN A 69 -0.45 -13.68 -8.44
C ASN A 69 -0.09 -15.10 -7.94
N PRO A 70 0.36 -16.02 -8.82
CA PRO A 70 0.92 -17.30 -8.40
C PRO A 70 1.99 -17.12 -7.31
N GLU A 71 2.01 -17.97 -6.27
CA GLU A 71 3.07 -17.90 -5.24
C GLU A 71 4.46 -18.18 -5.85
N SER A 72 4.56 -18.98 -6.90
CA SER A 72 5.76 -19.32 -7.67
C SER A 72 6.40 -18.08 -8.28
N ASP A 73 5.61 -17.10 -8.72
CA ASP A 73 6.09 -15.81 -9.20
C ASP A 73 6.68 -14.94 -8.08
N ASN A 74 6.46 -15.33 -6.82
CA ASN A 74 7.09 -14.72 -5.65
C ASN A 74 8.35 -15.48 -5.18
N PHE A 75 8.81 -16.51 -5.90
CA PHE A 75 10.09 -17.17 -5.60
C PHE A 75 11.23 -16.60 -6.43
N ASP A 76 12.28 -16.15 -5.76
CA ASP A 76 13.44 -15.56 -6.40
C ASP A 76 14.72 -15.85 -5.61
N GLY A 77 15.61 -16.63 -6.20
CA GLY A 77 16.91 -16.98 -5.59
C GLY A 77 18.02 -15.96 -5.85
N ARG A 78 17.77 -14.91 -6.65
CA ARG A 78 18.80 -13.98 -7.15
C ARG A 78 19.56 -13.24 -6.05
N LEU A 79 18.98 -13.06 -4.87
CA LEU A 79 19.67 -12.42 -3.74
C LEU A 79 20.90 -13.19 -3.27
N ASN A 80 20.96 -14.51 -3.51
CA ASN A 80 22.15 -15.31 -3.21
C ASN A 80 23.30 -15.13 -4.21
N GLU A 81 23.04 -14.43 -5.32
CA GLU A 81 24.07 -14.10 -6.32
C GLU A 81 24.57 -12.66 -6.23
N MET A 82 23.90 -11.83 -5.43
CA MET A 82 24.25 -10.42 -5.28
C MET A 82 25.59 -10.25 -4.55
N ASP A 83 26.39 -9.29 -5.01
CA ASP A 83 27.59 -8.86 -4.29
C ASP A 83 27.24 -7.79 -3.25
N PHE A 84 27.21 -8.17 -1.97
CA PHE A 84 27.00 -7.24 -0.85
C PHE A 84 28.28 -6.52 -0.37
N GLY A 85 29.41 -6.71 -1.08
CA GLY A 85 30.70 -6.16 -0.68
C GLY A 85 31.22 -6.74 0.64
N GLY A 86 30.84 -7.98 0.98
CA GLY A 86 31.31 -8.68 2.19
C GLY A 86 30.67 -8.23 3.50
N LEU A 87 29.61 -7.41 3.47
CA LEU A 87 28.88 -6.98 4.67
C LEU A 87 27.37 -6.96 4.41
N LEU A 88 26.56 -7.41 5.37
CA LEU A 88 25.11 -7.34 5.27
C LEU A 88 24.43 -7.18 6.63
N MET A 89 23.65 -6.11 6.77
CA MET A 89 22.76 -5.81 7.88
C MET A 89 21.41 -6.50 7.65
N GLN A 90 21.03 -7.46 8.49
CA GLN A 90 19.81 -8.25 8.32
C GLN A 90 19.35 -8.91 9.63
N VAL A 91 18.06 -9.26 9.71
CA VAL A 91 17.60 -10.24 10.69
C VAL A 91 18.24 -11.60 10.37
N THR A 92 19.13 -12.09 11.23
CA THR A 92 19.97 -13.25 10.92
C THR A 92 19.69 -14.39 11.89
N SER A 93 19.43 -15.57 11.33
CA SER A 93 19.31 -16.83 12.08
C SER A 93 20.65 -17.56 12.09
N HIS A 94 21.10 -18.01 13.26
CA HIS A 94 22.37 -18.70 13.47
C HIS A 94 22.20 -19.78 14.55
N GLU A 95 23.25 -20.54 14.86
CA GLU A 95 23.23 -21.64 15.84
C GLU A 95 22.74 -21.21 17.22
N GLY A 96 23.04 -19.97 17.61
CA GLY A 96 22.66 -19.36 18.87
C GLY A 96 21.25 -18.76 18.94
N GLY A 97 20.48 -18.78 17.83
CA GLY A 97 19.13 -18.22 17.75
C GLY A 97 18.95 -17.20 16.63
N VAL A 98 18.36 -16.05 16.95
CA VAL A 98 18.08 -14.97 15.99
C VAL A 98 18.58 -13.65 16.54
N THR A 99 19.43 -12.97 15.77
CA THR A 99 19.83 -11.58 16.03
C THR A 99 19.09 -10.66 15.05
N HIS A 100 18.32 -9.71 15.58
CA HIS A 100 17.36 -8.92 14.82
C HIS A 100 18.00 -7.74 14.05
N LYS A 101 19.03 -7.12 14.62
CA LYS A 101 19.79 -6.01 14.01
C LYS A 101 21.21 -6.43 13.62
N ALA A 102 21.40 -7.70 13.25
CA ALA A 102 22.72 -8.25 13.01
C ALA A 102 23.45 -7.54 11.86
N VAL A 103 24.74 -7.27 12.06
CA VAL A 103 25.68 -6.88 11.01
C VAL A 103 26.61 -8.06 10.76
N ASN A 104 26.44 -8.72 9.61
CA ASN A 104 27.26 -9.86 9.20
C ASN A 104 28.44 -9.35 8.38
N VAL A 105 29.67 -9.75 8.72
CA VAL A 105 30.90 -9.29 8.06
C VAL A 105 31.75 -10.49 7.66
N ARG A 106 32.16 -10.54 6.40
CA ARG A 106 33.12 -11.51 5.88
C ARG A 106 34.54 -11.11 6.32
N VAL A 107 35.25 -12.03 6.97
CA VAL A 107 36.63 -11.84 7.44
C VAL A 107 37.45 -13.09 7.12
N GLY A 108 38.26 -13.02 6.06
CA GLY A 108 38.99 -14.18 5.54
C GLY A 108 38.04 -15.31 5.13
N GLU A 109 38.24 -16.50 5.68
CA GLU A 109 37.36 -17.66 5.48
C GLU A 109 36.19 -17.76 6.48
N TYR A 110 36.08 -16.81 7.42
CA TYR A 110 34.98 -16.73 8.39
C TYR A 110 33.99 -15.61 8.09
N THR A 111 32.78 -15.72 8.65
CA THR A 111 31.84 -14.62 8.79
C THR A 111 31.55 -14.43 10.27
N MET A 112 31.57 -13.18 10.71
CA MET A 112 31.36 -12.79 12.09
C MET A 112 30.14 -11.88 12.16
N LEU A 113 29.25 -12.13 13.13
CA LEU A 113 28.01 -11.40 13.32
C LEU A 113 28.15 -10.49 14.54
N PHE A 114 28.10 -9.18 14.32
CA PHE A 114 28.06 -8.17 15.37
C PHE A 114 26.61 -7.79 15.70
N ASP A 115 26.26 -7.73 16.98
CA ASP A 115 24.95 -7.31 17.47
C ASP A 115 25.04 -5.87 18.02
N PRO A 116 24.49 -4.86 17.30
CA PRO A 116 24.48 -3.46 17.73
C PRO A 116 23.71 -3.18 19.03
N GLU A 117 22.84 -4.09 19.48
CA GLU A 117 22.12 -3.94 20.75
C GLU A 117 22.93 -4.49 21.92
N ARG A 118 23.78 -5.50 21.67
CA ARG A 118 24.68 -6.07 22.69
C ARG A 118 26.11 -5.53 22.64
N LEU A 119 26.45 -4.78 21.59
CA LEU A 119 27.76 -4.17 21.36
C LEU A 119 28.92 -5.19 21.34
N THR A 120 28.67 -6.39 20.81
CA THR A 120 29.65 -7.47 20.70
C THR A 120 29.21 -8.51 19.66
N TYR A 121 30.09 -9.47 19.33
CA TYR A 121 29.77 -10.59 18.45
C TYR A 121 28.94 -11.66 19.13
N THR A 122 27.85 -12.09 18.49
CA THR A 122 26.91 -13.11 19.01
C THR A 122 26.87 -14.39 18.19
N ALA A 123 27.57 -14.44 17.06
CA ALA A 123 27.74 -15.62 16.23
C ALA A 123 28.98 -15.50 15.33
N ALA A 124 29.54 -16.64 14.93
CA ALA A 124 30.56 -16.72 13.90
C ALA A 124 30.55 -18.12 13.25
N TRP A 125 30.85 -18.17 11.96
CA TRP A 125 30.93 -19.43 11.22
C TRP A 125 32.04 -19.40 10.18
N LYS A 126 32.55 -20.59 9.86
CA LYS A 126 33.43 -20.81 8.72
C LYS A 126 32.57 -21.06 7.48
N GLY A 127 32.60 -20.13 6.53
CA GLY A 127 31.73 -20.16 5.35
C GLY A 127 31.43 -18.75 4.83
N ASP A 128 30.51 -18.66 3.88
CA ASP A 128 30.16 -17.42 3.21
C ASP A 128 29.32 -16.48 4.10
N LEU A 129 28.97 -15.30 3.56
CA LEU A 129 28.24 -14.27 4.29
C LEU A 129 26.91 -14.80 4.84
N VAL A 130 25.87 -14.98 4.03
CA VAL A 130 24.59 -15.53 4.50
C VAL A 130 23.90 -16.27 3.37
N LEU A 131 22.82 -16.99 3.71
CA LEU A 131 21.90 -17.60 2.77
C LEU A 131 20.54 -16.90 2.87
N TRP A 132 20.07 -16.41 1.72
CA TRP A 132 18.71 -15.91 1.54
C TRP A 132 17.76 -17.05 1.18
N GLU A 133 16.56 -17.03 1.75
CA GLU A 133 15.47 -17.87 1.27
C GLU A 133 14.92 -17.31 -0.06
N SER A 134 14.38 -18.16 -0.92
CA SER A 134 13.83 -17.73 -2.20
C SER A 134 12.37 -17.27 -2.13
N ARG A 135 11.60 -17.76 -1.15
CA ARG A 135 10.17 -17.42 -1.02
C ARG A 135 9.97 -15.94 -0.73
N ARG A 136 9.00 -15.32 -1.41
CA ARG A 136 8.68 -13.88 -1.32
C ARG A 136 9.93 -13.04 -1.53
N TYR A 137 10.69 -13.35 -2.58
CA TYR A 137 11.96 -12.74 -2.95
C TYR A 137 13.04 -12.74 -1.84
N GLY A 138 12.88 -13.55 -0.79
CA GLY A 138 13.73 -13.54 0.40
C GLY A 138 13.53 -12.35 1.33
N ILE A 139 12.67 -11.38 0.99
CA ILE A 139 12.61 -10.10 1.70
C ILE A 139 11.86 -10.16 3.04
N THR A 140 11.12 -11.24 3.32
CA THR A 140 10.32 -11.35 4.57
C THR A 140 10.92 -12.29 5.61
N SER A 141 11.73 -13.27 5.20
CA SER A 141 12.23 -14.33 6.10
C SER A 141 13.45 -13.93 6.93
N GLY A 142 14.16 -12.86 6.54
CA GLY A 142 15.53 -12.62 6.97
C GLY A 142 16.50 -13.61 6.33
N VAL A 143 17.69 -13.76 6.91
CA VAL A 143 18.77 -14.59 6.38
C VAL A 143 19.24 -15.65 7.37
N LYS A 144 20.00 -16.63 6.89
CA LYS A 144 20.61 -17.69 7.71
C LYS A 144 22.13 -17.67 7.56
N ALA A 145 22.85 -18.03 8.63
CA ALA A 145 24.28 -18.32 8.54
C ALA A 145 24.56 -19.36 7.43
N LYS A 146 25.59 -19.10 6.62
CA LYS A 146 25.98 -19.96 5.48
C LYS A 146 27.35 -20.58 5.74
N GLY A 147 27.41 -21.53 6.66
CA GLY A 147 28.64 -22.22 7.01
C GLY A 147 28.53 -23.00 8.31
N GLU A 148 29.67 -23.50 8.76
CA GLU A 148 29.79 -24.28 10.00
C GLU A 148 30.07 -23.35 11.19
N PRO A 149 29.27 -23.39 12.27
CA PRO A 149 29.52 -22.57 13.44
C PRO A 149 30.86 -22.93 14.11
N ILE A 150 31.58 -21.93 14.61
CA ILE A 150 32.90 -22.13 15.23
C ILE A 150 32.87 -22.14 16.77
N GLY A 151 31.68 -21.99 17.36
CA GLY A 151 31.47 -21.97 18.81
C GLY A 151 30.12 -21.34 19.19
N ASP A 152 29.71 -21.46 20.45
CA ASP A 152 28.52 -20.79 20.97
C ASP A 152 28.87 -19.39 21.49
N LEU A 153 28.50 -18.36 20.74
CA LEU A 153 28.65 -16.94 21.11
C LEU A 153 27.31 -16.31 21.53
N SER A 154 26.23 -17.11 21.65
CA SER A 154 24.86 -16.61 21.86
C SER A 154 24.66 -15.85 23.18
N LYS A 155 25.55 -16.07 24.15
CA LYS A 155 25.51 -15.44 25.48
C LYS A 155 26.42 -14.22 25.61
N SER A 156 27.19 -13.89 24.55
CA SER A 156 28.10 -12.75 24.55
C SER A 156 27.37 -11.46 24.90
N ARG A 157 27.92 -10.71 25.85
CA ARG A 157 27.39 -9.42 26.31
C ARG A 157 28.41 -8.62 27.09
N TRP A 158 28.23 -7.31 27.10
CA TRP A 158 28.79 -6.47 28.15
C TRP A 158 27.96 -6.62 29.43
N GLU A 159 28.62 -6.82 30.56
CA GLU A 159 28.02 -6.59 31.87
C GLU A 159 28.20 -5.11 32.20
N ILE A 160 27.09 -4.37 32.22
CA ILE A 160 27.07 -2.92 32.41
C ILE A 160 26.23 -2.60 33.66
N PRO A 161 26.82 -1.99 34.69
CA PRO A 161 26.08 -1.52 35.86
C PRO A 161 24.94 -0.55 35.52
N GLU A 162 23.90 -0.55 36.35
CA GLU A 162 22.73 0.31 36.18
C GLU A 162 23.11 1.80 36.11
N GLY A 163 22.47 2.55 35.22
CA GLY A 163 22.67 3.99 35.05
C GLY A 163 23.78 4.39 34.07
N ILE A 164 24.64 3.47 33.65
CA ILE A 164 25.63 3.73 32.60
C ILE A 164 24.94 3.70 31.24
N LYS A 165 25.09 4.79 30.48
CA LYS A 165 24.55 4.91 29.13
C LYS A 165 25.45 4.24 28.12
N THR A 166 24.84 3.66 27.09
CA THR A 166 25.55 3.16 25.91
C THR A 166 24.96 3.73 24.64
N LYS A 167 25.78 3.77 23.59
CA LYS A 167 25.35 4.18 22.25
C LYS A 167 26.14 3.42 21.19
N TYR A 168 25.46 2.80 20.24
CA TYR A 168 26.10 2.33 19.01
C TYR A 168 26.32 3.52 18.07
N LEU A 169 27.54 3.68 17.56
CA LEU A 169 27.92 4.80 16.69
C LEU A 169 27.83 4.44 15.21
N GLY A 170 27.85 3.16 14.87
CA GLY A 170 27.90 2.68 13.49
C GLY A 170 29.16 1.89 13.21
N PHE A 171 29.55 1.82 11.94
CA PHE A 171 30.78 1.13 11.54
C PHE A 171 31.50 1.84 10.41
N HIS A 172 32.83 1.80 10.47
CA HIS A 172 33.69 2.20 9.37
C HIS A 172 33.96 0.99 8.48
N ARG A 173 33.87 1.19 7.18
CA ARG A 173 34.40 0.28 6.19
C ARG A 173 35.73 0.85 5.74
N LEU A 174 36.82 0.19 6.07
CA LEU A 174 38.17 0.57 5.66
C LEU A 174 38.66 -0.34 4.52
N LYS A 175 39.90 -0.16 4.06
CA LYS A 175 40.46 -0.88 2.90
C LYS A 175 40.39 -2.40 3.04
N ASP A 176 40.69 -2.93 4.22
CA ASP A 176 40.89 -4.36 4.48
C ASP A 176 40.10 -4.89 5.69
N ARG A 177 39.26 -4.05 6.30
CA ARG A 177 38.55 -4.37 7.54
C ARG A 177 37.29 -3.53 7.74
N VAL A 178 36.44 -4.00 8.63
CA VAL A 178 35.32 -3.24 9.19
C VAL A 178 35.65 -2.92 10.64
N VAL A 179 35.29 -1.74 11.12
CA VAL A 179 35.51 -1.32 12.52
C VAL A 179 34.18 -0.85 13.10
N PHE A 180 33.71 -1.53 14.13
CA PHE A 180 32.49 -1.17 14.83
C PHE A 180 32.77 -0.14 15.93
N GLY A 181 32.03 0.97 15.94
CA GLY A 181 32.15 2.02 16.94
C GLY A 181 30.99 2.02 17.91
N TYR A 182 31.27 2.10 19.20
CA TYR A 182 30.25 2.28 20.24
C TYR A 182 30.81 3.02 21.46
N GLN A 183 29.92 3.51 22.31
CA GLN A 183 30.24 4.27 23.51
C GLN A 183 29.65 3.56 24.74
N ILE A 184 30.44 3.45 25.82
CA ILE A 184 30.01 2.96 27.14
C ILE A 184 30.45 3.98 28.19
N GLY A 185 29.50 4.69 28.80
CA GLY A 185 29.82 5.88 29.59
C GLY A 185 30.44 6.96 28.68
N GLU A 186 31.64 7.44 29.03
CA GLU A 186 32.40 8.39 28.18
C GLU A 186 33.42 7.69 27.27
N ALA A 187 33.73 6.41 27.52
CA ALA A 187 34.70 5.67 26.73
C ALA A 187 34.14 5.29 25.36
N LYS A 188 34.91 5.54 24.31
CA LYS A 188 34.63 5.06 22.96
C LYS A 188 35.39 3.75 22.72
N VAL A 189 34.69 2.77 22.19
CA VAL A 189 35.24 1.46 21.88
C VAL A 189 35.16 1.23 20.38
N TRP A 190 36.27 0.78 19.82
CA TRP A 190 36.41 0.43 18.42
C TRP A 190 36.78 -1.05 18.32
N ASP A 191 35.85 -1.84 17.82
CA ASP A 191 35.91 -3.30 17.80
C ASP A 191 36.08 -3.80 16.36
N THR A 192 37.21 -4.45 16.09
CA THR A 192 37.61 -4.88 14.74
C THR A 192 37.64 -6.40 14.65
N PRO A 193 36.82 -7.05 13.82
CA PRO A 193 36.90 -8.48 13.58
C PRO A 193 38.05 -8.80 12.63
N MET A 194 38.85 -9.82 12.95
CA MET A 194 40.04 -10.21 12.18
C MET A 194 40.26 -11.73 12.19
N VAL A 195 41.16 -12.20 11.34
CA VAL A 195 41.72 -13.56 11.42
C VAL A 195 43.20 -13.44 11.75
N LEU A 196 43.63 -14.06 12.85
CA LEU A 196 45.02 -14.15 13.27
C LEU A 196 45.40 -15.62 13.45
N ASP A 197 46.50 -16.03 12.83
CA ASP A 197 46.99 -17.42 12.87
C ASP A 197 45.90 -18.46 12.50
N GLY A 198 45.07 -18.11 11.52
CA GLY A 198 43.97 -18.96 11.03
C GLY A 198 42.72 -18.99 11.94
N ASN A 199 42.73 -18.28 13.07
CA ASN A 199 41.61 -18.23 14.00
C ASN A 199 40.92 -16.85 13.96
N PRO A 200 39.58 -16.80 14.03
CA PRO A 200 38.86 -15.54 14.13
C PRO A 200 39.03 -14.94 15.52
N VAL A 201 39.34 -13.66 15.55
CA VAL A 201 39.59 -12.86 16.75
C VAL A 201 38.90 -11.51 16.60
N HIS A 202 38.82 -10.76 17.69
CA HIS A 202 38.47 -9.34 17.61
C HIS A 202 39.42 -8.47 18.43
N VAL A 203 39.68 -7.27 17.93
CA VAL A 203 40.60 -6.31 18.53
C VAL A 203 39.80 -5.13 19.09
N LEU A 204 39.93 -4.88 20.39
CA LEU A 204 39.32 -3.74 21.06
C LEU A 204 40.33 -2.61 21.24
N ASN A 205 40.00 -1.45 20.68
CA ASN A 205 40.70 -0.19 20.97
C ASN A 205 39.75 0.70 21.77
N ILE A 206 40.14 1.06 22.99
CA ILE A 206 39.32 1.83 23.91
C ILE A 206 39.97 3.20 24.08
N ASP A 207 39.25 4.24 23.71
CA ASP A 207 39.60 5.64 23.95
C ASP A 207 38.88 6.12 25.22
N GLY A 208 39.67 6.43 26.25
CA GLY A 208 39.21 6.72 27.61
C GLY A 208 39.14 5.50 28.53
N ASP A 209 38.58 5.68 29.72
CA ASP A 209 38.44 4.64 30.74
C ASP A 209 37.03 4.05 30.75
N LEU A 210 36.92 2.71 30.67
CA LEU A 210 35.65 2.05 30.90
C LEU A 210 35.17 2.31 32.34
N PRO A 211 33.86 2.56 32.56
CA PRO A 211 33.32 2.71 33.91
C PRO A 211 33.59 1.49 34.80
N ALA A 212 33.74 1.73 36.11
CA ALA A 212 33.98 0.66 37.08
C ALA A 212 32.89 -0.43 37.03
N GLY A 213 33.30 -1.70 37.01
CA GLY A 213 32.39 -2.85 36.95
C GLY A 213 31.94 -3.24 35.54
N VAL A 214 32.28 -2.46 34.51
CA VAL A 214 32.03 -2.85 33.12
C VAL A 214 33.03 -3.93 32.69
N LYS A 215 32.52 -5.06 32.19
CA LYS A 215 33.35 -6.13 31.62
C LYS A 215 32.65 -6.78 30.43
N LEU A 216 33.44 -7.24 29.47
CA LEU A 216 32.94 -7.99 28.32
C LEU A 216 33.05 -9.50 28.61
N ASP A 217 31.92 -10.20 28.55
CA ASP A 217 31.86 -11.66 28.51
C ASP A 217 31.64 -12.10 27.06
N CYS A 218 32.70 -12.51 26.38
CA CYS A 218 32.66 -12.99 25.01
C CYS A 218 33.67 -14.15 24.84
N PRO A 219 33.23 -15.35 24.40
CA PRO A 219 34.15 -16.48 24.19
C PRO A 219 35.11 -16.32 23.00
N LEU A 220 34.82 -15.38 22.08
CA LEU A 220 35.69 -15.08 20.95
C LEU A 220 37.02 -14.50 21.48
N HIS A 221 38.15 -14.95 20.93
CA HIS A 221 39.46 -14.50 21.42
C HIS A 221 39.64 -12.99 21.20
N ARG A 222 39.81 -12.27 22.31
CA ARG A 222 40.01 -10.82 22.35
C ARG A 222 41.49 -10.46 22.40
N LEU A 223 41.87 -9.46 21.60
CA LEU A 223 43.15 -8.77 21.68
C LEU A 223 42.92 -7.31 22.08
N ASP A 224 43.78 -6.79 22.96
CA ASP A 224 43.75 -5.38 23.39
C ASP A 224 44.87 -4.58 22.72
N ASP A 225 44.57 -3.34 22.32
CA ASP A 225 45.53 -2.29 21.95
C ASP A 225 46.59 -2.67 20.91
N LEU A 226 46.19 -2.68 19.62
CA LEU A 226 47.15 -2.50 18.54
C LEU A 226 47.41 -1.00 18.38
N LYS A 227 48.52 -0.49 18.93
CA LYS A 227 49.03 0.90 18.85
C LYS A 227 49.22 1.51 17.43
N LYS A 228 48.51 1.04 16.40
CA LYS A 228 48.71 1.37 14.98
C LYS A 228 47.43 1.40 14.12
N VAL A 229 46.22 1.38 14.67
CA VAL A 229 45.01 1.49 13.84
C VAL A 229 44.58 2.95 13.78
N ASN A 230 44.75 3.60 12.62
CA ASN A 230 44.07 4.86 12.35
C ASN A 230 42.61 4.53 12.00
N LEU A 231 41.74 4.63 12.99
CA LEU A 231 40.35 4.18 12.94
C LEU A 231 39.47 5.09 12.07
N GLU A 232 39.99 6.26 11.67
CA GLU A 232 39.29 7.29 10.90
C GLU A 232 39.84 7.47 9.48
N ALA A 233 40.93 6.78 9.10
CA ALA A 233 41.49 6.89 7.76
C ALA A 233 40.67 6.09 6.75
N ALA A 234 40.00 6.79 5.84
CA ALA A 234 39.28 6.21 4.71
C ALA A 234 40.09 5.18 3.91
N GLY A 235 39.40 4.18 3.36
CA GLY A 235 39.99 3.28 2.37
C GLY A 235 40.01 3.94 0.99
N PRO A 236 40.65 3.34 -0.03
CA PRO A 236 40.35 3.70 -1.42
C PRO A 236 38.95 3.20 -1.78
N ALA A 237 38.27 3.93 -2.67
CA ALA A 237 37.04 3.53 -3.34
C ALA A 237 37.05 2.05 -3.77
N ARG A 238 35.97 1.33 -3.44
CA ARG A 238 35.76 -0.11 -3.70
C ARG A 238 35.13 -0.37 -5.07
N TRP A 239 34.30 0.55 -5.53
CA TRP A 239 33.39 0.39 -6.66
C TRP A 239 33.53 1.46 -7.74
N ALA A 240 34.34 2.51 -7.52
CA ALA A 240 34.58 3.56 -8.51
C ALA A 240 34.96 3.06 -9.92
N GLY A 241 35.58 1.89 -10.05
CA GLY A 241 35.92 1.27 -11.34
C GLY A 241 34.81 0.41 -11.98
N GLN A 242 33.61 0.37 -11.39
CA GLN A 242 32.51 -0.52 -11.76
C GLN A 242 31.19 0.23 -12.00
N THR A 243 31.27 1.45 -12.53
CA THR A 243 30.09 2.23 -12.91
C THR A 243 29.31 1.56 -14.05
N VAL A 244 28.00 1.82 -14.10
CA VAL A 244 27.13 1.33 -15.18
C VAL A 244 26.54 2.51 -15.92
N THR A 245 26.67 2.51 -17.24
CA THR A 245 26.04 3.53 -18.09
C THR A 245 24.73 3.00 -18.67
N THR A 246 23.65 3.76 -18.51
CA THR A 246 22.36 3.50 -19.15
C THR A 246 21.90 4.73 -19.92
N LYS A 247 20.80 4.62 -20.66
CA LYS A 247 20.19 5.73 -21.38
C LYS A 247 18.73 5.85 -20.97
N GLY A 248 18.27 7.04 -20.59
CA GLY A 248 16.87 7.30 -20.27
C GLY A 248 15.98 7.35 -21.51
N THR A 249 14.67 7.35 -21.27
CA THR A 249 13.64 7.48 -22.31
C THR A 249 12.71 8.61 -21.94
N LEU A 250 12.68 9.66 -22.77
CA LEU A 250 11.73 10.75 -22.60
C LEU A 250 10.31 10.30 -22.94
N GLY A 251 9.35 10.76 -22.13
CA GLY A 251 7.93 10.53 -22.37
C GLY A 251 7.47 11.26 -23.64
N LYS A 252 6.48 10.69 -24.32
CA LYS A 252 5.88 11.34 -25.50
C LYS A 252 5.05 12.53 -25.06
N GLU A 253 5.38 13.73 -25.54
CA GLU A 253 4.73 15.00 -25.18
C GLU A 253 3.36 15.20 -25.84
N THR A 254 2.42 14.28 -25.55
CA THR A 254 1.05 14.31 -26.07
C THR A 254 0.07 15.03 -25.14
N GLY A 255 0.51 15.47 -23.96
CA GLY A 255 -0.30 16.13 -22.95
C GLY A 255 0.52 17.02 -22.01
N PRO A 256 -0.14 17.66 -21.03
CA PRO A 256 0.47 18.67 -20.16
C PRO A 256 1.57 18.11 -19.26
N PHE A 257 1.51 16.81 -18.94
CA PHE A 257 2.54 16.10 -18.21
C PHE A 257 2.99 14.87 -18.99
N VAL A 258 4.25 14.51 -18.81
CA VAL A 258 4.85 13.27 -19.29
C VAL A 258 5.62 12.58 -18.18
N ILE A 259 5.75 11.27 -18.31
CA ILE A 259 6.60 10.46 -17.45
C ILE A 259 7.84 10.09 -18.28
N ASP A 260 9.00 10.58 -17.86
CA ASP A 260 10.30 10.17 -18.41
C ASP A 260 10.83 9.01 -17.55
N THR A 261 11.48 8.03 -18.20
CA THR A 261 12.06 6.87 -17.52
C THR A 261 13.58 7.01 -17.46
N LEU A 262 14.14 7.01 -16.25
CA LEU A 262 15.57 6.86 -16.02
C LEU A 262 15.86 5.36 -15.98
N THR A 263 16.40 4.83 -17.07
CA THR A 263 16.61 3.39 -17.21
C THR A 263 17.56 2.86 -16.13
N ILE A 264 17.05 2.01 -15.25
CA ILE A 264 17.85 1.38 -14.19
C ILE A 264 18.79 0.33 -14.77
N PRO A 265 19.96 0.07 -14.14
CA PRO A 265 20.87 -0.98 -14.55
C PRO A 265 20.27 -2.34 -14.17
N TYR A 266 19.58 -2.97 -15.13
CA TYR A 266 19.08 -4.33 -14.97
C TYR A 266 20.22 -5.32 -14.75
N ARG A 267 19.92 -6.45 -14.11
CA ARG A 267 20.89 -7.43 -13.61
C ARG A 267 22.06 -7.73 -14.55
N ASP A 268 21.82 -8.01 -15.82
CA ASP A 268 22.89 -8.38 -16.76
C ASP A 268 23.85 -7.22 -17.08
N ALA A 269 23.40 -5.98 -16.92
CA ALA A 269 24.21 -4.77 -17.01
C ALA A 269 24.80 -4.34 -15.65
N ASN A 270 24.28 -4.88 -14.54
CA ASN A 270 24.70 -4.53 -13.19
C ASN A 270 25.80 -5.49 -12.68
N PRO A 271 27.05 -5.04 -12.48
CA PRO A 271 28.16 -5.90 -12.07
C PRO A 271 27.95 -6.51 -10.68
N PHE A 272 27.08 -5.95 -9.86
CA PHE A 272 26.76 -6.43 -8.51
C PHE A 272 25.50 -7.31 -8.46
N LYS A 273 24.84 -7.50 -9.62
CA LYS A 273 23.63 -8.32 -9.80
C LYS A 273 22.44 -7.89 -8.94
N THR A 274 22.42 -6.63 -8.47
CA THR A 274 21.32 -6.09 -7.68
C THR A 274 20.03 -6.09 -8.50
N PRO A 275 18.90 -6.62 -7.99
CA PRO A 275 17.61 -6.63 -8.69
C PRO A 275 16.99 -5.25 -8.97
N MET A 276 17.60 -4.18 -8.49
CA MET A 276 17.16 -2.77 -8.66
C MET A 276 15.70 -2.50 -8.29
N ARG A 277 15.21 -3.17 -7.24
CA ARG A 277 13.99 -2.79 -6.51
C ARG A 277 14.23 -1.49 -5.75
N ILE A 278 13.86 -0.34 -6.32
CA ILE A 278 14.23 0.99 -5.77
C ILE A 278 13.34 1.33 -4.57
N GLY A 279 13.96 1.53 -3.42
CA GLY A 279 13.30 1.81 -2.13
C GLY A 279 13.25 3.28 -1.76
N GLY A 280 13.90 4.16 -2.53
CA GLY A 280 13.93 5.61 -2.27
C GLY A 280 14.77 6.37 -3.29
N VAL A 281 14.46 7.67 -3.42
CA VAL A 281 15.18 8.64 -4.26
C VAL A 281 15.40 9.91 -3.44
N GLY A 282 16.50 10.63 -3.71
CA GLY A 282 16.84 11.92 -3.12
C GLY A 282 17.66 12.76 -4.10
N ILE A 283 17.56 14.08 -3.98
CA ILE A 283 18.18 15.02 -4.91
C ILE A 283 19.50 15.48 -4.32
N VAL A 284 20.61 15.28 -5.03
CA VAL A 284 21.96 15.64 -4.57
C VAL A 284 22.29 17.04 -5.04
N ASP A 285 22.23 17.26 -6.35
CA ASP A 285 22.48 18.54 -7.01
C ASP A 285 21.70 18.63 -8.33
N GLU A 286 22.15 19.47 -9.26
CA GLU A 286 21.45 19.75 -10.51
C GLU A 286 21.37 18.56 -11.48
N ASP A 287 22.41 17.73 -11.51
CA ASP A 287 22.55 16.63 -12.47
C ASP A 287 22.63 15.25 -11.80
N THR A 288 22.66 15.21 -10.46
CA THR A 288 22.82 13.98 -9.69
C THR A 288 21.65 13.71 -8.74
N VAL A 289 21.16 12.47 -8.76
CA VAL A 289 20.23 11.94 -7.74
C VAL A 289 20.84 10.74 -7.02
N ALA A 290 20.44 10.53 -5.77
CA ALA A 290 20.76 9.35 -4.99
C ALA A 290 19.56 8.40 -4.93
N VAL A 291 19.80 7.10 -5.05
CA VAL A 291 18.76 6.07 -4.88
C VAL A 291 19.20 4.97 -3.94
N CYS A 292 18.29 4.48 -3.10
CA CYS A 292 18.50 3.25 -2.33
C CYS A 292 17.68 2.12 -2.91
N THR A 293 18.17 0.89 -2.78
CA THR A 293 17.46 -0.32 -3.17
C THR A 293 16.96 -1.07 -1.93
N LEU A 294 15.85 -1.78 -2.06
CA LEU A 294 15.35 -2.70 -1.03
C LEU A 294 16.38 -3.81 -0.70
N MET A 295 17.42 -4.01 -1.51
CA MET A 295 18.48 -4.99 -1.25
C MET A 295 19.68 -4.45 -0.47
N GLY A 296 19.68 -3.16 -0.13
CA GLY A 296 20.70 -2.58 0.73
C GLY A 296 21.78 -1.78 0.03
N ASP A 297 21.71 -1.64 -1.30
CA ASP A 297 22.61 -0.75 -2.03
C ASP A 297 22.10 0.68 -2.08
N VAL A 298 23.03 1.63 -2.13
CA VAL A 298 22.78 3.04 -2.46
C VAL A 298 23.67 3.44 -3.63
N TRP A 299 23.09 4.17 -4.56
CA TRP A 299 23.71 4.59 -5.81
C TRP A 299 23.58 6.10 -5.99
N LEU A 300 24.60 6.70 -6.59
CA LEU A 300 24.49 7.99 -7.26
C LEU A 300 24.19 7.73 -8.74
N VAL A 301 23.37 8.60 -9.31
CA VAL A 301 23.00 8.59 -10.73
C VAL A 301 23.29 9.98 -11.27
N ASP A 302 24.37 10.09 -12.04
CA ASP A 302 24.76 11.33 -12.72
C ASP A 302 24.14 11.40 -14.13
N GLY A 303 24.09 12.60 -14.73
CA GLY A 303 23.56 12.81 -16.09
C GLY A 303 22.03 12.89 -16.13
N VAL A 304 21.42 13.29 -15.02
CA VAL A 304 19.96 13.45 -14.88
C VAL A 304 19.51 14.80 -15.46
N ASP A 305 19.84 15.02 -16.72
CA ASP A 305 19.58 16.28 -17.44
C ASP A 305 18.22 16.25 -18.19
N GLU A 306 17.99 17.22 -19.07
CA GLU A 306 16.76 17.31 -19.87
C GLU A 306 16.63 16.23 -20.95
N ASP A 307 17.75 15.68 -21.44
CA ASP A 307 17.78 14.75 -22.58
C ASP A 307 17.85 13.28 -22.15
N LEU A 308 18.39 13.00 -20.95
CA LEU A 308 18.67 11.67 -20.40
C LEU A 308 19.50 10.79 -21.35
N ASN A 309 20.44 11.40 -22.07
CA ASN A 309 21.23 10.70 -23.09
C ASN A 309 22.21 9.68 -22.49
N GLU A 310 22.76 9.99 -21.32
CA GLU A 310 23.74 9.17 -20.62
C GLU A 310 23.50 9.28 -19.11
N LEU A 311 23.19 8.15 -18.47
CA LEU A 311 23.02 8.04 -17.02
C LEU A 311 24.15 7.18 -16.46
N ILE A 312 24.93 7.73 -15.54
CA ILE A 312 26.08 7.02 -14.94
C ILE A 312 25.73 6.62 -13.51
N TRP A 313 25.67 5.31 -13.28
CA TRP A 313 25.32 4.72 -11.99
C TRP A 313 26.59 4.32 -11.24
N GLN A 314 26.83 4.93 -10.09
CA GLN A 314 27.92 4.59 -9.18
C GLN A 314 27.35 4.08 -7.85
N ARG A 315 27.72 2.86 -7.45
CA ARG A 315 27.36 2.35 -6.12
C ARG A 315 28.24 3.03 -5.07
N ILE A 316 27.61 3.64 -4.06
CA ILE A 316 28.29 4.38 -2.99
C ILE A 316 28.20 3.69 -1.63
N ALA A 317 27.22 2.79 -1.47
CA ALA A 317 27.08 1.96 -0.29
C ALA A 317 26.41 0.63 -0.65
N SER A 318 26.71 -0.41 0.13
CA SER A 318 26.06 -1.73 0.06
C SER A 318 25.86 -2.30 1.47
N GLY A 319 24.96 -3.28 1.59
CA GLY A 319 24.74 -4.08 2.79
C GLY A 319 23.75 -3.50 3.81
N LEU A 320 23.01 -2.44 3.49
CA LEU A 320 22.01 -1.87 4.40
C LEU A 320 20.77 -2.78 4.59
N HIS A 321 20.09 -2.66 5.71
CA HIS A 321 18.97 -3.54 6.07
C HIS A 321 17.65 -3.13 5.42
N GLN A 322 17.41 -3.60 4.20
CA GLN A 322 16.18 -3.37 3.43
C GLN A 322 15.70 -1.90 3.39
N PRO A 323 16.52 -0.98 2.87
CA PRO A 323 16.14 0.42 2.73
C PRO A 323 14.84 0.63 1.96
N LEU A 324 13.91 1.32 2.61
CA LEU A 324 12.64 1.74 2.02
C LEU A 324 12.38 3.22 2.28
N GLY A 325 13.44 4.03 2.37
CA GLY A 325 13.37 5.48 2.47
C GLY A 325 14.76 6.11 2.44
N LEU A 326 14.89 7.22 1.71
CA LEU A 326 16.15 7.97 1.57
C LEU A 326 15.85 9.48 1.58
N VAL A 327 16.70 10.25 2.25
CA VAL A 327 16.70 11.71 2.25
C VAL A 327 18.12 12.19 1.99
N VAL A 328 18.27 13.17 1.10
CA VAL A 328 19.52 13.92 0.94
C VAL A 328 19.33 15.30 1.55
N HIS A 329 20.26 15.71 2.40
CA HIS A 329 20.25 17.05 3.00
C HIS A 329 21.69 17.50 3.25
N ASP A 330 22.02 18.73 2.82
CA ASP A 330 23.36 19.29 2.93
C ASP A 330 24.47 18.38 2.33
N GLY A 331 24.14 17.67 1.25
CA GLY A 331 25.03 16.69 0.61
C GLY A 331 25.06 15.32 1.29
N ASP A 332 24.60 15.20 2.54
CA ASP A 332 24.59 13.95 3.30
C ASP A 332 23.42 13.05 2.90
N VAL A 333 23.71 11.78 2.60
CA VAL A 333 22.72 10.76 2.29
C VAL A 333 22.28 10.04 3.58
N HIS A 334 20.99 10.13 3.88
CA HIS A 334 20.35 9.48 5.03
C HIS A 334 19.43 8.36 4.56
N VAL A 335 19.55 7.19 5.17
CA VAL A 335 18.82 5.99 4.76
C VAL A 335 18.22 5.30 5.97
N ILE A 336 16.91 5.03 5.94
CA ILE A 336 16.26 4.23 6.97
C ILE A 336 16.33 2.75 6.59
N GLY A 337 17.01 1.98 7.42
CA GLY A 337 16.95 0.52 7.41
C GLY A 337 15.98 0.02 8.47
N ARG A 338 15.71 -1.28 8.47
CA ARG A 338 14.88 -1.91 9.50
C ARG A 338 15.54 -1.94 10.88
N ASP A 339 16.83 -1.68 10.96
CA ASP A 339 17.63 -1.74 12.17
C ASP A 339 18.06 -0.36 12.68
N GLN A 340 18.34 0.60 11.79
CA GLN A 340 18.78 1.94 12.16
C GLN A 340 18.48 3.00 11.08
N LEU A 341 18.45 4.26 11.51
CA LEU A 341 18.61 5.41 10.61
C LEU A 341 20.12 5.64 10.41
N THR A 342 20.59 5.50 9.18
CA THR A 342 22.01 5.61 8.82
C THR A 342 22.29 6.91 8.11
N ARG A 343 23.34 7.62 8.50
CA ARG A 343 23.99 8.63 7.65
C ARG A 343 25.20 8.02 6.98
N LEU A 344 25.28 8.13 5.66
CA LEU A 344 26.41 7.66 4.87
C LEU A 344 27.41 8.80 4.72
N VAL A 345 28.61 8.62 5.25
CA VAL A 345 29.66 9.64 5.29
C VAL A 345 30.85 9.17 4.44
N ASP A 346 31.19 9.99 3.45
CA ASP A 346 32.43 9.90 2.68
C ASP A 346 33.52 10.70 3.41
N LEU A 347 34.60 10.04 3.82
CA LEU A 347 35.65 10.67 4.63
C LEU A 347 36.82 11.20 3.78
N ASN A 348 36.90 10.87 2.50
CA ASN A 348 38.04 11.21 1.64
C ASN A 348 37.67 11.88 0.30
N GLY A 349 36.38 12.06 0.02
CA GLY A 349 35.86 12.69 -1.19
C GLY A 349 35.89 11.80 -2.43
N ASP A 350 35.98 10.47 -2.28
CA ASP A 350 35.99 9.52 -3.40
C ASP A 350 34.58 9.07 -3.86
N ARG A 351 33.54 9.66 -3.27
CA ARG A 351 32.11 9.43 -3.50
C ARG A 351 31.61 8.09 -2.96
N GLU A 352 32.37 7.37 -2.14
CA GLU A 352 31.88 6.18 -1.43
C GLU A 352 31.74 6.41 0.08
N ALA A 353 30.77 5.72 0.69
CA ALA A 353 30.60 5.79 2.13
C ALA A 353 31.69 4.98 2.85
N ASP A 354 32.52 5.66 3.63
CA ASP A 354 33.48 5.06 4.54
C ASP A 354 32.87 4.79 5.91
N PHE A 355 31.99 5.68 6.38
CA PHE A 355 31.37 5.57 7.69
C PHE A 355 29.85 5.50 7.58
N TYR A 356 29.31 4.39 8.10
CA TYR A 356 27.88 4.13 8.18
C TYR A 356 27.43 4.51 9.58
N GLU A 357 27.23 5.80 9.79
CA GLU A 357 26.90 6.35 11.09
C GLU A 357 25.48 5.96 11.51
N CYS A 358 25.36 5.33 12.68
CA CYS A 358 24.06 5.09 13.31
C CYS A 358 23.60 6.37 14.01
N LEU A 359 22.63 7.07 13.42
CA LEU A 359 22.01 8.22 14.05
C LEU A 359 21.08 7.81 15.20
N THR A 360 20.32 6.74 14.98
CA THR A 360 19.52 6.05 16.00
C THR A 360 19.14 4.66 15.55
N ASN A 361 19.15 3.71 16.48
CA ASN A 361 18.61 2.36 16.34
C ASN A 361 17.54 2.07 17.42
N GLU A 362 17.00 3.09 18.07
CA GLU A 362 16.05 2.97 19.20
C GLU A 362 14.59 2.75 18.72
N PHE A 363 14.41 1.82 17.77
CA PHE A 363 13.09 1.37 17.28
C PHE A 363 13.11 -0.15 17.01
N PRO A 364 11.96 -0.84 17.04
CA PRO A 364 11.92 -2.30 17.00
C PRO A 364 12.13 -2.85 15.59
N THR A 365 12.64 -4.08 15.52
CA THR A 365 12.72 -4.86 14.29
C THR A 365 12.46 -6.33 14.57
N ALA A 366 11.90 -7.06 13.60
CA ALA A 366 11.44 -8.44 13.75
C ALA A 366 11.51 -9.20 12.42
N LYS A 367 11.36 -10.53 12.39
CA LYS A 367 11.13 -11.24 11.12
C LYS A 367 9.75 -10.89 10.52
N GLY A 368 9.55 -11.20 9.24
CA GLY A 368 8.28 -11.02 8.54
C GLY A 368 8.06 -9.60 8.05
N ASN A 369 6.79 -9.23 7.89
CA ASN A 369 6.33 -7.95 7.35
C ASN A 369 6.45 -6.81 8.39
N SER A 370 7.66 -6.61 8.94
CA SER A 370 7.97 -5.60 9.97
C SER A 370 9.02 -4.62 9.45
N PHE A 371 8.74 -4.01 8.30
CA PHE A 371 9.62 -3.05 7.63
C PHE A 371 9.65 -1.70 8.37
N ALA A 372 10.76 -0.98 8.22
CA ALA A 372 10.82 0.46 8.40
C ALA A 372 10.59 1.10 7.03
N LEU A 373 9.52 1.86 6.89
CA LEU A 373 9.00 2.35 5.62
C LEU A 373 9.05 3.87 5.62
N THR A 374 9.37 4.45 4.47
CA THR A 374 9.43 5.89 4.20
C THR A 374 10.51 6.61 4.99
N LEU A 375 10.97 7.75 4.47
CA LEU A 375 11.80 8.65 5.24
C LEU A 375 11.49 10.07 4.77
N HIS A 376 11.06 10.93 5.67
CA HIS A 376 10.88 12.36 5.39
C HIS A 376 11.70 13.17 6.39
N ARG A 377 12.03 14.40 6.00
CA ARG A 377 12.66 15.38 6.88
C ARG A 377 11.96 16.72 6.68
N ASP A 378 11.61 17.37 7.78
CA ASP A 378 11.03 18.71 7.75
C ASP A 378 12.11 19.81 7.82
N ASP A 379 11.70 21.06 7.66
CA ASP A 379 12.56 22.25 7.70
C ASP A 379 13.14 22.53 9.10
N LYS A 380 12.66 21.82 10.12
CA LYS A 380 13.16 21.87 11.51
C LYS A 380 14.20 20.78 11.78
N GLY A 381 14.56 19.99 10.77
CA GLY A 381 15.53 18.91 10.86
C GLY A 381 15.04 17.65 11.57
N ARG A 382 13.73 17.49 11.72
CA ARG A 382 13.11 16.29 12.31
C ARG A 382 12.89 15.26 11.20
N PHE A 383 13.23 14.01 11.50
CA PHE A 383 13.01 12.87 10.59
C PHE A 383 11.72 12.14 10.95
N TYR A 384 11.11 11.54 9.93
CA TYR A 384 9.84 10.83 10.05
C TYR A 384 9.88 9.54 9.25
N TRP A 385 9.40 8.45 9.84
CA TRP A 385 9.24 7.15 9.17
C TRP A 385 8.14 6.34 9.85
N PHE A 386 7.75 5.24 9.23
CA PHE A 386 6.80 4.29 9.79
C PHE A 386 7.48 2.99 10.16
N THR A 387 7.12 2.41 11.31
CA THR A 387 7.52 1.05 11.70
C THR A 387 6.27 0.25 12.03
N ARG A 388 6.10 -0.93 11.42
CA ARG A 388 4.95 -1.79 11.69
C ARG A 388 5.14 -2.55 13.01
N SER A 389 4.51 -2.07 14.08
CA SER A 389 4.52 -2.69 15.40
C SER A 389 3.24 -2.33 16.18
N GLU A 390 2.95 -3.00 17.29
CA GLU A 390 1.82 -2.65 18.15
C GLU A 390 2.05 -1.33 18.92
N GLN A 391 3.29 -1.14 19.39
CA GLN A 391 3.70 -0.01 20.22
C GLN A 391 4.49 1.04 19.44
N PHE A 392 4.86 0.75 18.20
CA PHE A 392 5.52 1.67 17.27
C PHE A 392 4.67 1.80 16.02
N GLY A 393 4.58 3.02 15.49
CA GLY A 393 3.80 3.31 14.29
C GLY A 393 4.48 4.44 13.52
N MET A 394 3.74 5.52 13.27
CA MET A 394 4.35 6.72 12.71
C MET A 394 5.28 7.33 13.76
N THR A 395 6.54 7.53 13.39
CA THR A 395 7.63 7.92 14.28
C THR A 395 8.20 9.26 13.84
N ARG A 396 8.47 10.13 14.81
CA ARG A 396 9.20 11.39 14.65
C ARG A 396 10.49 11.30 15.44
N TRP A 397 11.60 11.71 14.85
CA TRP A 397 12.88 11.79 15.55
C TRP A 397 13.50 13.16 15.36
N THR A 398 13.96 13.74 16.46
CA THR A 398 14.76 14.97 16.45
C THR A 398 16.19 14.58 16.79
N PRO A 399 17.20 15.00 16.01
CA PRO A 399 18.60 14.76 16.35
C PRO A 399 18.92 15.08 17.80
N GLY A 400 19.62 14.17 18.48
CA GLY A 400 19.95 14.27 19.91
C GLY A 400 18.83 13.87 20.89
N LYS A 401 17.64 13.48 20.41
CA LYS A 401 16.55 12.95 21.24
C LYS A 401 16.28 11.48 20.92
N LYS A 402 15.44 10.84 21.74
CA LYS A 402 14.88 9.51 21.43
C LYS A 402 13.78 9.63 20.37
N PRO A 403 13.57 8.58 19.53
CA PRO A 403 12.42 8.51 18.65
C PRO A 403 11.10 8.60 19.44
N GLU A 404 10.15 9.35 18.90
CA GLU A 404 8.82 9.59 19.47
C GLU A 404 7.77 8.96 18.57
N VAL A 405 6.93 8.10 19.14
CA VAL A 405 5.79 7.53 18.42
C VAL A 405 4.66 8.55 18.44
N ILE A 406 4.35 9.13 17.27
CA ILE A 406 3.33 10.18 17.14
C ILE A 406 1.95 9.63 16.78
N ALA A 407 1.86 8.38 16.29
CA ALA A 407 0.60 7.69 16.04
C ALA A 407 0.73 6.16 16.04
N THR A 408 -0.34 5.47 16.45
CA THR A 408 -0.42 4.00 16.54
C THR A 408 -1.71 3.47 15.91
N GLY A 409 -1.90 2.13 15.90
CA GLY A 409 -3.10 1.53 15.31
C GLY A 409 -3.15 1.65 13.79
N LEU A 410 -2.01 1.78 13.13
CA LEU A 410 -1.87 1.79 11.68
C LEU A 410 -1.38 0.41 11.22
N ARG A 411 -1.96 -0.15 10.14
CA ARG A 411 -1.63 -1.51 9.67
C ARG A 411 -0.24 -1.61 9.05
N GLY A 412 -0.14 -1.37 7.75
CA GLY A 412 1.06 -1.51 6.94
C GLY A 412 1.13 -0.28 6.08
N THR A 413 1.82 0.73 6.56
CA THR A 413 1.87 2.05 5.93
C THR A 413 3.08 2.11 5.03
N ASN A 414 2.91 1.72 3.76
CA ASN A 414 3.97 1.90 2.78
C ASN A 414 4.09 3.34 2.32
N GLY A 415 3.01 4.13 2.34
CA GLY A 415 3.04 5.54 2.00
C GLY A 415 2.91 6.47 3.21
N THR A 416 3.74 7.51 3.27
CA THR A 416 3.56 8.62 4.21
C THR A 416 3.74 9.96 3.50
N GLY A 417 3.41 11.04 4.19
CA GLY A 417 3.69 12.40 3.72
C GLY A 417 3.98 13.30 4.90
N VAL A 418 4.89 14.25 4.73
CA VAL A 418 5.18 15.28 5.74
C VAL A 418 5.29 16.62 5.04
N SER A 419 4.50 17.61 5.49
CA SER A 419 4.62 18.98 4.97
C SER A 419 6.00 19.57 5.32
N PRO A 420 6.55 20.50 4.52
CA PRO A 420 7.88 21.05 4.78
C PRO A 420 8.07 21.61 6.20
N ASP A 421 7.04 22.24 6.77
CA ASP A 421 7.07 22.77 8.14
C ASP A 421 6.84 21.71 9.24
N GLY A 422 6.55 20.47 8.86
CA GLY A 422 6.21 19.34 9.71
C GLY A 422 4.91 19.54 10.51
N GLY A 423 4.00 20.38 10.02
CA GLY A 423 2.68 20.65 10.60
C GLY A 423 1.61 19.64 10.20
N ILE A 424 1.72 19.03 9.01
CA ILE A 424 0.84 17.97 8.52
C ILE A 424 1.67 16.70 8.33
N VAL A 425 1.23 15.61 8.93
CA VAL A 425 1.83 14.28 8.78
C VAL A 425 0.74 13.31 8.33
N PHE A 426 0.98 12.62 7.22
CA PHE A 426 0.09 11.59 6.70
C PHE A 426 0.66 10.19 6.90
N ALA A 427 -0.22 9.26 7.25
CA ALA A 427 0.02 7.83 7.19
C ALA A 427 -1.02 7.19 6.26
N MET A 428 -0.57 6.31 5.36
CA MET A 428 -1.43 5.65 4.38
C MET A 428 -1.39 4.13 4.52
N PRO A 429 -2.07 3.56 5.53
CA PRO A 429 -2.09 2.13 5.77
C PRO A 429 -2.84 1.41 4.64
N GLN A 430 -2.23 0.34 4.15
CA GLN A 430 -2.84 -0.59 3.20
C GLN A 430 -4.00 -1.34 3.84
N GLU A 431 -5.05 -1.57 3.05
CA GLU A 431 -6.21 -2.39 3.41
C GLU A 431 -5.85 -3.74 4.02
N GLY A 432 -6.66 -4.20 4.96
CA GLY A 432 -6.52 -5.51 5.60
C GLY A 432 -7.31 -5.59 6.89
N SER A 433 -6.87 -6.44 7.83
CA SER A 433 -7.57 -6.58 9.11
C SER A 433 -7.67 -5.24 9.81
N TRP A 434 -8.87 -4.86 10.25
CA TRP A 434 -9.16 -3.55 10.86
C TRP A 434 -8.78 -2.35 9.99
N GLN A 435 -8.63 -2.54 8.68
CA GLN A 435 -8.37 -1.48 7.72
C GLN A 435 -9.25 -1.75 6.48
N PRO A 436 -10.52 -1.29 6.45
CA PRO A 436 -11.50 -1.72 5.46
C PRO A 436 -11.11 -1.45 4.00
N ALA A 437 -10.44 -0.32 3.78
CA ALA A 437 -9.87 0.11 2.51
C ALA A 437 -8.56 0.86 2.79
N SER A 438 -7.74 1.08 1.76
CA SER A 438 -6.65 2.05 1.85
C SER A 438 -7.21 3.43 2.23
N GLY A 439 -6.42 4.26 2.89
CA GLY A 439 -6.86 5.60 3.27
C GLY A 439 -5.71 6.52 3.61
N ILE A 440 -5.98 7.83 3.63
CA ILE A 440 -5.04 8.86 4.04
C ILE A 440 -5.46 9.32 5.44
N PHE A 441 -4.59 9.13 6.42
CA PHE A 441 -4.81 9.53 7.80
C PHE A 441 -3.90 10.71 8.09
N GLU A 442 -4.46 11.83 8.55
CA GLU A 442 -3.67 12.87 9.20
C GLU A 442 -3.40 12.43 10.64
N VAL A 443 -2.14 12.34 11.01
CA VAL A 443 -1.70 11.71 12.25
C VAL A 443 -0.84 12.64 13.07
N GLY A 444 -0.89 12.49 14.40
CA GLY A 444 -0.14 13.32 15.32
C GLY A 444 -0.64 13.16 16.75
N GLU A 445 0.08 13.78 17.69
CA GLU A 445 -0.37 13.92 19.09
C GLU A 445 -0.74 12.60 19.81
N GLY A 446 -0.19 11.47 19.37
CA GLY A 446 -0.45 10.15 19.96
C GLY A 446 -1.76 9.50 19.48
N SER A 447 -2.28 9.91 18.32
CA SER A 447 -3.51 9.38 17.72
C SER A 447 -3.51 7.86 17.54
N TYR A 448 -4.70 7.26 17.51
CA TYR A 448 -4.89 5.81 17.32
C TYR A 448 -5.91 5.50 16.22
N HIS A 449 -5.52 4.67 15.24
CA HIS A 449 -6.29 4.44 14.01
C HIS A 449 -6.81 3.00 13.81
N GLY A 450 -6.88 2.21 14.89
CA GLY A 450 -7.76 1.04 14.99
C GLY A 450 -7.28 -0.32 14.44
N PHE A 451 -6.07 -0.46 13.88
CA PHE A 451 -5.54 -1.74 13.37
C PHE A 451 -5.58 -2.92 14.36
N PHE A 452 -5.54 -2.67 15.68
CA PHE A 452 -5.65 -3.69 16.74
C PHE A 452 -7.04 -3.73 17.38
N GLY A 453 -8.05 -3.21 16.67
CA GLY A 453 -9.42 -3.06 17.13
C GLY A 453 -9.66 -1.80 17.96
N PRO A 454 -10.93 -1.51 18.31
CA PRO A 454 -11.32 -0.34 19.08
C PRO A 454 -10.69 -0.28 20.47
N LYS A 455 -10.27 0.93 20.89
CA LYS A 455 -9.76 1.23 22.24
C LYS A 455 -10.56 2.37 22.86
N LYS A 456 -10.92 2.25 24.14
CA LYS A 456 -11.57 3.33 24.89
C LYS A 456 -10.68 4.58 24.89
N GLY A 457 -11.28 5.75 24.72
CA GLY A 457 -10.58 7.05 24.77
C GLY A 457 -10.20 7.64 23.41
N PHE A 458 -10.31 6.88 22.31
CA PHE A 458 -9.97 7.34 20.96
C PHE A 458 -11.23 7.59 20.12
N GLY A 459 -11.97 8.65 20.41
CA GLY A 459 -13.19 9.00 19.67
C GLY A 459 -14.38 8.04 19.88
N LYS A 460 -15.50 8.31 19.20
CA LYS A 460 -16.77 7.58 19.40
C LYS A 460 -16.69 6.09 19.05
N HIS A 461 -15.83 5.74 18.08
CA HIS A 461 -15.68 4.38 17.56
C HIS A 461 -14.50 3.63 18.20
N GLY A 462 -13.75 4.27 19.11
CA GLY A 462 -12.53 3.73 19.71
C GLY A 462 -11.31 3.74 18.77
N TYR A 463 -11.37 4.51 17.70
CA TYR A 463 -10.29 4.89 16.81
C TYR A 463 -10.65 6.21 16.10
N GLU A 464 -9.63 6.88 15.57
CA GLU A 464 -9.78 8.09 14.75
C GLU A 464 -9.88 7.72 13.26
N MET A 465 -10.87 8.31 12.59
CA MET A 465 -11.15 8.10 11.17
C MET A 465 -10.04 8.70 10.29
N PRO A 466 -9.82 8.17 9.07
CA PRO A 466 -8.92 8.82 8.11
C PRO A 466 -9.43 10.20 7.70
N MET A 467 -8.58 11.01 7.08
CA MET A 467 -9.00 12.16 6.29
C MET A 467 -9.86 11.70 5.11
N CYS A 468 -9.44 10.63 4.43
CA CYS A 468 -10.26 9.96 3.42
C CYS A 468 -9.97 8.47 3.29
N PHE A 469 -10.99 7.69 2.97
CA PHE A 469 -10.79 6.37 2.36
C PHE A 469 -10.51 6.53 0.87
N ILE A 470 -9.75 5.60 0.31
CA ILE A 470 -9.55 5.50 -1.13
C ILE A 470 -10.16 4.17 -1.59
N PRO A 471 -11.07 4.18 -2.57
CA PRO A 471 -11.69 2.95 -3.04
C PRO A 471 -10.70 1.95 -3.60
N ARG A 472 -10.98 0.66 -3.42
CA ARG A 472 -10.08 -0.42 -3.85
C ARG A 472 -9.80 -0.41 -5.34
N GLY A 473 -10.77 -0.02 -6.17
CA GLY A 473 -10.58 0.12 -7.62
C GLY A 473 -9.69 1.30 -8.04
N ILE A 474 -9.31 2.17 -7.10
CA ILE A 474 -8.41 3.31 -7.28
C ILE A 474 -7.06 3.05 -6.60
N GLU A 475 -7.08 2.55 -5.37
CA GLU A 475 -5.89 2.28 -4.58
C GLU A 475 -6.07 1.09 -3.63
N ASN A 476 -5.22 0.07 -3.77
CA ASN A 476 -5.18 -1.10 -2.88
C ASN A 476 -3.88 -1.18 -2.06
N SER A 477 -2.86 -0.39 -2.40
CA SER A 477 -1.59 -0.31 -1.69
C SER A 477 -0.92 1.05 -1.92
N ALA A 478 -1.19 2.00 -1.03
CA ALA A 478 -0.73 3.37 -1.17
C ALA A 478 0.80 3.53 -1.09
N GLY A 479 1.32 4.45 -1.90
CA GLY A 479 2.67 5.02 -1.83
C GLY A 479 2.68 6.42 -1.19
N ASP A 480 3.83 7.09 -1.20
CA ASP A 480 4.02 8.40 -0.55
C ASP A 480 3.09 9.51 -1.07
N VAL A 481 2.87 10.51 -0.22
CA VAL A 481 2.32 11.82 -0.61
C VAL A 481 3.44 12.85 -0.60
N VAL A 482 3.71 13.44 -1.76
CA VAL A 482 4.63 14.57 -1.90
C VAL A 482 3.85 15.88 -1.78
N PHE A 483 4.36 16.78 -0.94
CA PHE A 483 3.93 18.17 -0.85
C PHE A 483 4.74 18.98 -1.85
N LEU A 484 4.11 19.39 -2.95
CA LEU A 484 4.79 20.13 -4.00
C LEU A 484 4.90 21.61 -3.64
N PRO A 485 6.06 22.25 -3.90
CA PRO A 485 6.22 23.67 -3.67
C PRO A 485 5.39 24.48 -4.68
N LYS A 486 5.27 25.78 -4.41
CA LYS A 486 4.82 26.74 -5.42
C LYS A 486 5.96 26.97 -6.41
N ASP A 487 5.90 26.30 -7.54
CA ASP A 487 6.83 26.40 -8.66
C ASP A 487 6.05 26.35 -9.98
N ASP A 488 6.26 27.32 -10.88
CA ASP A 488 5.53 27.39 -12.14
C ASP A 488 5.86 26.22 -13.09
N ARG A 489 7.03 25.59 -12.91
CA ARG A 489 7.43 24.39 -13.68
C ARG A 489 6.62 23.16 -13.32
N LEU A 490 5.81 23.21 -12.26
CA LEU A 490 4.84 22.16 -11.93
C LEU A 490 3.47 22.39 -12.60
N GLY A 491 3.27 23.54 -13.26
CA GLY A 491 2.01 23.89 -13.89
C GLY A 491 0.83 23.76 -12.91
N PRO A 492 -0.28 23.08 -13.29
CA PRO A 492 -1.45 22.90 -12.42
C PRO A 492 -1.19 22.16 -11.09
N LEU A 493 -0.05 21.46 -10.96
CA LEU A 493 0.35 20.77 -9.72
C LEU A 493 1.15 21.66 -8.75
N SER A 494 1.41 22.92 -9.10
CA SER A 494 2.08 23.88 -8.24
C SER A 494 1.34 24.08 -6.91
N GLY A 495 2.05 23.88 -5.79
CA GLY A 495 1.48 23.98 -4.44
C GLY A 495 0.49 22.87 -4.06
N ARG A 496 0.43 21.77 -4.83
CA ARG A 496 -0.50 20.66 -4.60
C ARG A 496 0.12 19.52 -3.80
N MET A 497 -0.73 18.60 -3.36
CA MET A 497 -0.32 17.31 -2.81
C MET A 497 -0.59 16.22 -3.83
N VAL A 498 0.41 15.40 -4.12
CA VAL A 498 0.29 14.26 -5.06
C VAL A 498 0.61 12.99 -4.31
N GLY A 499 -0.34 12.06 -4.25
CA GLY A 499 -0.15 10.70 -3.76
C GLY A 499 0.26 9.76 -4.89
N SER A 500 1.01 8.72 -4.57
CA SER A 500 1.33 7.64 -5.49
C SER A 500 0.70 6.32 -5.07
N SER A 501 0.61 5.38 -6.01
CA SER A 501 0.13 4.02 -5.79
C SER A 501 1.22 3.00 -6.05
N PHE A 502 1.56 2.24 -5.01
CA PHE A 502 2.39 1.05 -5.17
C PHE A 502 1.62 -0.04 -5.90
N GLY A 503 0.38 -0.28 -5.49
CA GLY A 503 -0.36 -1.43 -5.97
C GLY A 503 -0.84 -1.29 -7.42
N TYR A 504 -1.21 -0.08 -7.83
CA TYR A 504 -1.69 0.21 -9.19
C TYR A 504 -0.68 0.90 -10.09
N CYS A 505 0.49 1.27 -9.57
CA CYS A 505 1.55 1.95 -10.31
C CYS A 505 1.06 3.28 -10.93
N GLU A 506 0.31 4.06 -10.16
CA GLU A 506 -0.34 5.30 -10.61
C GLU A 506 -0.13 6.44 -9.59
N HIS A 507 -0.75 7.59 -9.84
CA HIS A 507 -0.73 8.75 -8.96
C HIS A 507 -2.07 9.50 -8.96
N TYR A 508 -2.30 10.31 -7.94
CA TYR A 508 -3.54 11.04 -7.75
C TYR A 508 -3.31 12.36 -7.01
N LEU A 509 -4.17 13.34 -7.30
CA LEU A 509 -4.26 14.58 -6.55
C LEU A 509 -4.89 14.31 -5.19
N VAL A 510 -4.31 14.84 -4.11
CA VAL A 510 -4.89 14.80 -2.76
C VAL A 510 -5.55 16.14 -2.45
N LEU A 511 -6.81 16.10 -2.02
CA LEU A 511 -7.63 17.25 -1.68
C LEU A 511 -7.97 17.20 -0.19
N ARG A 512 -7.40 18.11 0.59
CA ARG A 512 -7.63 18.24 2.03
C ARG A 512 -8.57 19.40 2.32
N GLU A 513 -9.55 19.16 3.18
CA GLU A 513 -10.49 20.13 3.71
C GLU A 513 -10.37 20.19 5.23
N GLU A 514 -10.17 21.39 5.78
CA GLU A 514 -10.31 21.66 7.20
C GLU A 514 -11.75 22.08 7.50
N ILE A 515 -12.41 21.36 8.39
CA ILE A 515 -13.82 21.59 8.70
C ILE A 515 -14.15 21.13 10.13
N GLY A 516 -14.94 21.95 10.83
CA GLY A 516 -15.46 21.61 12.17
C GLY A 516 -14.39 21.32 13.23
N GLY A 517 -13.18 21.85 13.07
CA GLY A 517 -12.04 21.58 13.97
C GLY A 517 -11.32 20.25 13.71
N GLY A 518 -11.64 19.57 12.61
CA GLY A 518 -10.92 18.38 12.13
C GLY A 518 -10.63 18.47 10.63
N VAL A 519 -10.28 17.33 10.04
CA VAL A 519 -9.94 17.23 8.62
C VAL A 519 -10.74 16.13 7.94
N GLN A 520 -11.06 16.37 6.68
CA GLN A 520 -11.56 15.36 5.75
C GLN A 520 -11.06 15.68 4.34
N GLY A 521 -11.40 14.87 3.35
CA GLY A 521 -10.86 15.09 2.03
C GLY A 521 -11.20 14.00 1.03
N GLY A 522 -10.43 13.99 -0.04
CA GLY A 522 -10.54 12.98 -1.07
C GLY A 522 -9.37 13.00 -2.03
N VAL A 523 -9.48 12.17 -3.06
CA VAL A 523 -8.50 12.05 -4.12
C VAL A 523 -9.15 12.18 -5.49
N MET A 524 -8.35 12.58 -6.48
CA MET A 524 -8.72 12.56 -7.89
C MET A 524 -7.61 11.89 -8.69
N PRO A 525 -7.88 10.76 -9.39
CA PRO A 525 -6.87 10.09 -10.21
C PRO A 525 -6.24 11.03 -11.25
N LEU A 526 -4.94 10.88 -11.45
CA LEU A 526 -4.18 11.60 -12.47
C LEU A 526 -3.78 10.63 -13.60
N ALA A 527 -3.58 11.16 -14.80
CA ALA A 527 -3.25 10.34 -15.96
C ALA A 527 -1.76 9.94 -15.95
N GLY A 528 -1.48 8.67 -16.20
CA GLY A 528 -0.14 8.14 -16.38
C GLY A 528 0.19 7.01 -15.40
N ASP A 529 0.82 5.97 -15.93
CA ASP A 529 1.27 4.80 -15.16
C ASP A 529 2.80 4.79 -15.04
N PHE A 530 3.28 4.27 -13.93
CA PHE A 530 4.67 3.95 -13.68
C PHE A 530 4.97 2.49 -14.04
N LEU A 531 6.23 2.19 -14.36
CA LEU A 531 6.66 0.83 -14.70
C LEU A 531 6.61 -0.14 -13.51
N SER A 532 6.75 0.37 -12.30
CA SER A 532 6.73 -0.41 -11.06
C SER A 532 5.92 0.30 -9.97
N GLY A 533 5.75 -0.33 -8.80
CA GLY A 533 4.94 0.19 -7.73
C GLY A 533 5.52 1.48 -7.14
N ALA A 534 5.00 2.63 -7.58
CA ALA A 534 5.48 3.94 -7.19
C ALA A 534 5.17 4.22 -5.72
N HIS A 535 6.22 4.28 -4.89
CA HIS A 535 6.04 4.39 -3.45
C HIS A 535 6.88 5.45 -2.75
N ARG A 536 7.92 5.99 -3.38
CA ARG A 536 8.66 7.14 -2.84
C ARG A 536 8.75 8.23 -3.87
N SER A 537 8.56 9.47 -3.44
CA SER A 537 8.55 10.60 -4.34
C SER A 537 9.37 11.77 -3.81
N ARG A 538 10.02 12.51 -4.71
CA ARG A 538 10.78 13.73 -4.39
C ARG A 538 10.62 14.77 -5.49
N PHE A 539 10.39 16.02 -5.09
CA PHE A 539 10.50 17.15 -5.99
C PHE A 539 11.97 17.50 -6.20
N ASN A 540 12.39 17.68 -7.46
CA ASN A 540 13.70 18.19 -7.80
C ASN A 540 13.62 19.69 -8.05
N LYS A 541 14.26 20.47 -7.18
CA LYS A 541 14.29 21.93 -7.27
C LYS A 541 15.08 22.46 -8.48
N TYR A 542 15.98 21.66 -9.04
CA TYR A 542 16.85 22.07 -10.14
C TYR A 542 16.13 21.99 -11.49
N ASP A 543 15.47 20.87 -11.80
CA ASP A 543 14.73 20.69 -13.07
C ASP A 543 13.21 20.99 -12.96
N GLY A 544 12.65 21.03 -11.74
CA GLY A 544 11.23 21.27 -11.50
C GLY A 544 10.34 20.03 -11.68
N ALA A 545 10.92 18.84 -11.86
CA ALA A 545 10.19 17.59 -12.01
C ALA A 545 9.96 16.88 -10.67
N VAL A 546 9.03 15.91 -10.67
CA VAL A 546 8.75 15.05 -9.50
C VAL A 546 9.21 13.63 -9.81
N TYR A 547 10.17 13.14 -9.04
CA TYR A 547 10.74 11.81 -9.18
C TYR A 547 9.94 10.80 -8.38
N PHE A 548 9.77 9.62 -8.94
CA PHE A 548 9.11 8.47 -8.35
C PHE A 548 10.06 7.27 -8.40
N ALA A 549 10.38 6.72 -7.24
CA ALA A 549 11.00 5.42 -7.12
C ALA A 549 9.91 4.36 -7.05
N GLY A 550 10.03 3.36 -7.92
CA GLY A 550 9.15 2.21 -8.00
C GLY A 550 9.85 0.93 -7.56
N SER A 551 9.09 0.06 -6.90
CA SER A 551 9.51 -1.30 -6.61
C SER A 551 8.34 -2.25 -6.77
N ASP A 552 8.67 -3.50 -7.03
CA ASP A 552 7.83 -4.65 -6.75
C ASP A 552 8.46 -5.45 -5.59
N GLY A 553 7.69 -6.29 -4.90
CA GLY A 553 8.16 -7.02 -3.71
C GLY A 553 7.04 -7.61 -2.87
N TRP A 554 5.85 -7.04 -2.99
CA TRP A 554 4.57 -7.65 -2.65
C TRP A 554 3.58 -7.28 -3.74
N GLN A 555 2.35 -7.78 -3.65
CA GLN A 555 1.44 -7.75 -4.78
C GLN A 555 1.22 -6.33 -5.34
N SER A 556 1.41 -6.17 -6.64
CA SER A 556 1.26 -4.92 -7.39
C SER A 556 1.00 -5.24 -8.86
N TYR A 557 0.47 -4.29 -9.62
CA TYR A 557 0.33 -4.38 -11.08
C TYR A 557 1.62 -3.94 -11.82
N ALA A 558 2.78 -4.04 -11.15
CA ALA A 558 4.07 -3.66 -11.70
C ALA A 558 4.42 -4.47 -12.95
N ARG A 559 5.03 -3.80 -13.93
CA ARG A 559 5.57 -4.41 -15.15
C ARG A 559 7.06 -4.74 -15.00
N GLU A 560 7.75 -4.02 -14.11
CA GLU A 560 9.18 -4.17 -13.84
C GLU A 560 9.45 -4.34 -12.35
N ASN A 561 10.59 -4.98 -12.01
CA ASN A 561 10.98 -5.21 -10.61
C ASN A 561 11.20 -3.90 -9.83
N GLY A 562 11.62 -2.85 -10.51
CA GLY A 562 11.74 -1.51 -9.96
C GLY A 562 11.77 -0.49 -11.09
N SER A 563 11.61 0.78 -10.74
CA SER A 563 11.71 1.88 -11.69
C SER A 563 12.24 3.15 -11.02
N LEU A 564 12.80 4.04 -11.84
CA LEU A 564 13.08 5.42 -11.48
C LEU A 564 12.52 6.28 -12.61
N GLU A 565 11.49 7.06 -12.31
CA GLU A 565 10.73 7.81 -13.31
C GLU A 565 10.50 9.23 -12.82
N ARG A 566 10.47 10.23 -13.71
CA ARG A 566 10.12 11.61 -13.35
C ARG A 566 8.88 12.08 -14.09
N LEU A 567 7.96 12.71 -13.37
CA LEU A 567 6.82 13.43 -13.91
C LEU A 567 7.27 14.87 -14.23
N ARG A 568 7.25 15.22 -15.52
CA ARG A 568 7.67 16.53 -16.02
C ARG A 568 6.50 17.26 -16.67
N TYR A 569 6.32 18.53 -16.32
CA TYR A 569 5.37 19.41 -16.98
C TYR A 569 5.95 19.87 -18.33
N THR A 570 5.18 19.76 -19.40
CA THR A 570 5.62 20.14 -20.75
C THR A 570 5.02 21.48 -21.19
N GLY A 571 3.93 21.91 -20.56
CA GLY A 571 3.11 23.04 -21.02
C GLY A 571 2.47 22.83 -22.41
N LYS A 572 2.60 21.64 -23.00
CA LYS A 572 2.07 21.31 -24.32
C LYS A 572 0.70 20.66 -24.21
N GLY A 573 -0.12 20.85 -25.25
CA GLY A 573 -1.49 20.34 -25.29
C GLY A 573 -2.47 21.20 -24.49
N GLU A 574 -3.66 20.65 -24.23
CA GLU A 574 -4.65 21.31 -23.38
C GLU A 574 -4.21 21.25 -21.90
N SER A 575 -4.36 22.35 -21.16
CA SER A 575 -3.91 22.44 -19.75
C SER A 575 -4.64 21.43 -18.86
N LEU A 576 -3.97 20.82 -17.88
CA LEU A 576 -4.65 19.94 -16.94
C LEU A 576 -5.53 20.78 -15.99
N ILE A 577 -6.85 20.61 -16.05
CA ILE A 577 -7.78 21.33 -15.19
C ILE A 577 -8.08 20.50 -13.95
N LEU A 578 -7.64 21.00 -12.78
CA LEU A 578 -7.80 20.34 -11.49
C LEU A 578 -8.66 21.19 -10.55
N PRO A 579 -9.48 20.57 -9.68
CA PRO A 579 -10.09 21.30 -8.57
C PRO A 579 -8.99 21.80 -7.63
N ARG A 580 -9.09 23.08 -7.26
CA ARG A 580 -8.20 23.70 -6.28
C ARG A 580 -8.51 23.24 -4.86
N SER A 581 -9.80 23.19 -4.53
CA SER A 581 -10.29 22.77 -3.22
C SER A 581 -11.74 22.34 -3.34
N VAL A 582 -12.22 21.60 -2.34
CA VAL A 582 -13.61 21.22 -2.17
C VAL A 582 -14.06 21.74 -0.82
N GLU A 583 -15.25 22.32 -0.77
CA GLU A 583 -15.90 22.75 0.46
C GLU A 583 -17.22 22.00 0.66
N THR A 584 -17.35 21.36 1.82
CA THR A 584 -18.49 20.55 2.20
C THR A 584 -19.51 21.38 2.97
N ARG A 585 -20.70 21.48 2.40
CA ARG A 585 -21.84 22.22 2.94
C ARG A 585 -22.92 21.24 3.36
N GLY A 586 -23.77 21.64 4.32
CA GLY A 586 -24.90 20.82 4.77
C GLY A 586 -25.89 20.46 3.65
N ASN A 587 -25.82 21.08 2.47
CA ASN A 587 -26.68 20.83 1.32
C ASN A 587 -25.91 20.59 0.01
N GLY A 588 -24.63 20.26 0.03
CA GLY A 588 -23.87 20.02 -1.20
C GLY A 588 -22.37 20.20 -1.05
N LEU A 589 -21.67 20.20 -2.18
CA LEU A 589 -20.24 20.46 -2.27
C LEU A 589 -19.99 21.68 -3.15
N ILE A 590 -19.05 22.54 -2.81
CA ILE A 590 -18.53 23.59 -3.69
C ILE A 590 -17.15 23.16 -4.18
N LEU A 591 -17.01 22.99 -5.48
CA LEU A 591 -15.72 22.71 -6.11
C LEU A 591 -15.16 24.03 -6.64
N HIS A 592 -13.97 24.40 -6.18
CA HIS A 592 -13.27 25.59 -6.65
C HIS A 592 -12.25 25.20 -7.71
N PHE A 593 -12.16 25.93 -8.81
CA PHE A 593 -11.18 25.74 -9.87
C PHE A 593 -10.30 26.99 -10.04
N ASP A 594 -9.14 26.82 -10.69
CA ASP A 594 -8.29 27.96 -11.06
C ASP A 594 -8.71 28.60 -12.39
N GLU A 595 -9.44 27.85 -13.22
CA GLU A 595 -9.95 28.28 -14.52
C GLU A 595 -11.42 28.72 -14.47
N ALA A 596 -11.76 29.69 -15.32
CA ALA A 596 -13.15 30.08 -15.54
C ALA A 596 -13.93 28.95 -16.24
N ILE A 597 -15.16 28.70 -15.80
CA ILE A 597 -16.02 27.60 -16.27
C ILE A 597 -17.09 28.15 -17.22
N ASP A 598 -17.36 27.43 -18.32
CA ASP A 598 -18.46 27.76 -19.23
C ASP A 598 -19.81 27.50 -18.53
N PRO A 599 -20.64 28.53 -18.30
CA PRO A 599 -21.95 28.37 -17.66
C PRO A 599 -22.85 27.33 -18.36
N LYS A 600 -22.71 27.16 -19.69
CA LYS A 600 -23.52 26.20 -20.46
C LYS A 600 -23.14 24.74 -20.20
N SER A 601 -21.93 24.51 -19.69
CA SER A 601 -21.47 23.16 -19.32
C SER A 601 -21.97 22.71 -17.95
N VAL A 602 -22.38 23.66 -17.10
CA VAL A 602 -22.84 23.39 -15.73
C VAL A 602 -24.28 22.87 -15.77
N THR A 603 -24.44 21.55 -15.92
CA THR A 603 -25.74 20.90 -16.01
C THR A 603 -25.78 19.54 -15.33
N VAL A 604 -26.86 19.26 -14.59
CA VAL A 604 -27.09 17.97 -13.91
C VAL A 604 -27.14 16.79 -14.89
N LYS A 605 -27.44 17.03 -16.18
CA LYS A 605 -27.44 15.98 -17.22
C LYS A 605 -26.06 15.37 -17.48
N ARG A 606 -24.99 16.02 -17.00
CA ARG A 606 -23.59 15.62 -17.16
C ARG A 606 -22.90 15.44 -15.81
N ALA A 607 -23.68 15.10 -14.79
CA ALA A 607 -23.18 14.89 -13.45
C ALA A 607 -23.76 13.62 -12.85
N PHE A 608 -22.88 12.86 -12.21
CA PHE A 608 -23.22 11.62 -11.54
C PHE A 608 -22.60 11.61 -10.15
N ALA A 609 -23.36 11.11 -9.18
CA ALA A 609 -22.86 10.92 -7.84
C ALA A 609 -23.42 9.64 -7.24
N GLU A 610 -22.60 8.96 -6.47
CA GLU A 610 -22.93 7.76 -5.71
C GLU A 610 -22.16 7.73 -4.39
N GLN A 611 -22.52 6.82 -3.50
CA GLN A 611 -21.93 6.76 -2.16
C GLN A 611 -22.05 5.35 -1.56
N TRP A 612 -21.14 5.02 -0.64
CA TRP A 612 -21.15 3.76 0.11
C TRP A 612 -20.34 3.87 1.40
N ASN A 613 -20.51 2.89 2.28
CA ASN A 613 -19.74 2.72 3.50
C ASN A 613 -18.95 1.41 3.50
N TYR A 614 -17.97 1.33 4.38
CA TYR A 614 -17.21 0.12 4.65
C TYR A 614 -17.45 -0.39 6.07
N LEU A 615 -17.49 -1.71 6.25
CA LEU A 615 -17.55 -2.35 7.56
C LEU A 615 -16.17 -2.37 8.21
N TYR A 616 -15.99 -1.59 9.27
CA TYR A 616 -14.72 -1.50 9.99
C TYR A 616 -14.55 -2.68 10.96
N SER A 617 -13.91 -3.77 10.52
CA SER A 617 -13.87 -5.03 11.30
C SER A 617 -12.50 -5.70 11.30
N GLY A 618 -12.34 -6.72 12.15
CA GLY A 618 -11.15 -7.59 12.13
C GLY A 618 -11.01 -8.46 10.87
N ALA A 619 -12.01 -8.49 9.98
CA ALA A 619 -11.88 -9.12 8.68
C ALA A 619 -10.86 -8.35 7.82
N TYR A 620 -10.17 -9.07 6.92
CA TYR A 620 -9.29 -8.41 5.96
C TYR A 620 -10.12 -7.58 4.98
N GLY A 621 -9.94 -6.26 4.96
CA GLY A 621 -10.68 -5.36 4.08
C GLY A 621 -12.17 -5.31 4.40
N SER A 622 -12.94 -4.72 3.48
CA SER A 622 -14.39 -4.66 3.52
C SER A 622 -14.95 -4.64 2.10
N ALA A 623 -16.13 -5.24 1.93
CA ALA A 623 -17.01 -4.96 0.80
C ALA A 623 -17.52 -3.51 0.85
N GLU A 624 -18.11 -3.05 -0.25
CA GLU A 624 -18.73 -1.73 -0.35
C GLU A 624 -20.22 -1.89 -0.03
N TYR A 625 -20.73 -1.18 0.98
CA TYR A 625 -22.10 -1.34 1.47
C TYR A 625 -22.95 -0.10 1.22
N SER A 626 -24.20 -0.33 0.81
CA SER A 626 -25.22 0.70 0.68
C SER A 626 -25.42 1.39 2.03
N VAL A 627 -25.48 2.71 1.98
CA VAL A 627 -25.73 3.55 3.16
C VAL A 627 -27.22 3.64 3.46
N LYS A 628 -28.07 3.67 2.43
CA LYS A 628 -29.54 3.71 2.55
C LYS A 628 -30.14 2.36 2.91
N HIS A 629 -29.47 1.27 2.55
CA HIS A 629 -29.90 -0.10 2.80
C HIS A 629 -28.80 -0.89 3.54
N PRO A 630 -28.53 -0.57 4.83
CA PRO A 630 -27.50 -1.23 5.62
C PRO A 630 -27.53 -2.75 5.49
N GLY A 631 -26.34 -3.36 5.33
CA GLY A 631 -26.18 -4.81 5.11
C GLY A 631 -26.25 -5.25 3.65
N SER A 632 -26.68 -4.38 2.74
CA SER A 632 -26.67 -4.66 1.30
C SER A 632 -25.34 -4.21 0.67
N GLN A 633 -24.66 -5.08 -0.08
CA GLN A 633 -23.46 -4.72 -0.83
C GLN A 633 -23.82 -3.90 -2.08
N GLY A 634 -22.97 -2.92 -2.44
CA GLY A 634 -23.13 -2.01 -3.56
C GLY A 634 -23.27 -0.54 -3.15
N HIS A 635 -23.47 0.33 -4.14
CA HIS A 635 -23.51 1.79 -3.93
C HIS A 635 -24.93 2.35 -4.04
N ASP A 636 -25.18 3.45 -3.33
CA ASP A 636 -26.39 4.25 -3.50
C ASP A 636 -26.13 5.39 -4.46
N ARG A 637 -26.99 5.52 -5.49
CA ARG A 637 -27.02 6.76 -6.27
C ARG A 637 -27.41 7.95 -5.40
N VAL A 638 -26.70 9.06 -5.57
CA VAL A 638 -26.99 10.34 -4.93
C VAL A 638 -27.64 11.28 -5.93
N LYS A 639 -28.80 11.82 -5.56
CA LYS A 639 -29.53 12.76 -6.40
C LYS A 639 -28.94 14.16 -6.26
N ILE A 640 -28.30 14.63 -7.32
CA ILE A 640 -27.92 16.05 -7.50
C ILE A 640 -29.18 16.81 -7.90
N ARG A 641 -29.57 17.83 -7.11
CA ARG A 641 -30.77 18.63 -7.39
C ARG A 641 -30.48 19.68 -8.45
N SER A 642 -29.39 20.41 -8.31
CA SER A 642 -28.94 21.43 -9.25
C SER A 642 -27.42 21.50 -9.27
N LEU A 643 -26.87 22.04 -10.36
CA LEU A 643 -25.49 22.49 -10.45
C LEU A 643 -25.54 23.99 -10.73
N GLN A 644 -24.77 24.76 -9.99
CA GLN A 644 -24.76 26.22 -10.09
C GLN A 644 -23.33 26.72 -10.26
N LEU A 645 -23.12 27.55 -11.29
CA LEU A 645 -21.89 28.33 -11.38
C LEU A 645 -22.01 29.51 -10.41
N LEU A 646 -21.03 29.68 -9.52
CA LEU A 646 -21.02 30.79 -8.57
C LEU A 646 -20.53 32.09 -9.23
N GLN A 647 -20.73 33.21 -8.52
CA GLN A 647 -20.45 34.55 -9.04
C GLN A 647 -19.00 34.77 -9.48
N ASP A 648 -18.05 34.02 -8.91
CA ASP A 648 -16.63 34.09 -9.30
C ASP A 648 -16.34 33.47 -10.68
N GLY A 649 -17.31 32.77 -11.27
CA GLY A 649 -17.16 32.07 -12.55
C GLY A 649 -16.18 30.89 -12.52
N LYS A 650 -15.67 30.52 -11.34
CA LYS A 650 -14.63 29.51 -11.13
C LYS A 650 -15.02 28.45 -10.11
N SER A 651 -16.16 28.62 -9.44
CA SER A 651 -16.67 27.68 -8.46
C SER A 651 -17.99 27.09 -8.91
N VAL A 652 -18.14 25.77 -8.78
CA VAL A 652 -19.37 25.05 -9.09
C VAL A 652 -19.95 24.48 -7.79
N PHE A 653 -21.15 24.92 -7.44
CA PHE A 653 -21.91 24.32 -6.35
C PHE A 653 -22.75 23.15 -6.86
N VAL A 654 -22.50 21.98 -6.27
CA VAL A 654 -23.23 20.74 -6.49
C VAL A 654 -24.27 20.60 -5.38
N GLU A 655 -25.51 21.00 -5.67
CA GLU A 655 -26.58 21.00 -4.68
C GLU A 655 -27.08 19.56 -4.42
N ILE A 656 -26.83 19.07 -3.21
CA ILE A 656 -27.28 17.76 -2.70
C ILE A 656 -28.00 17.99 -1.36
N PRO A 657 -29.29 18.31 -1.37
CA PRO A 657 -30.00 18.71 -0.16
C PRO A 657 -30.15 17.60 0.88
N GLN A 658 -30.00 16.33 0.48
CA GLN A 658 -29.92 15.15 1.35
C GLN A 658 -28.49 14.59 1.41
N LEU A 659 -27.46 15.45 1.38
CA LEU A 659 -26.08 15.05 1.66
C LEU A 659 -25.98 14.66 3.14
N HIS A 660 -25.37 13.52 3.43
CA HIS A 660 -25.18 13.03 4.80
C HIS A 660 -23.76 12.52 4.97
N PRO A 661 -23.27 12.34 6.21
CA PRO A 661 -21.96 11.75 6.44
C PRO A 661 -21.82 10.37 5.81
N VAL A 662 -20.73 10.14 5.09
CA VAL A 662 -20.44 8.88 4.38
C VAL A 662 -18.94 8.65 4.29
N MET A 663 -18.52 7.39 4.42
CA MET A 663 -17.11 7.03 4.29
C MET A 663 -16.60 7.25 2.86
N GLN A 664 -17.43 6.99 1.85
CA GLN A 664 -17.06 7.19 0.46
C GLN A 664 -18.20 7.81 -0.35
N PHE A 665 -17.89 8.95 -0.96
CA PHE A 665 -18.72 9.70 -1.90
C PHE A 665 -17.94 9.82 -3.20
N HIS A 666 -18.56 9.43 -4.31
CA HIS A 666 -17.98 9.54 -5.63
C HIS A 666 -18.77 10.57 -6.44
N LEU A 667 -18.07 11.52 -7.06
CA LEU A 667 -18.64 12.59 -7.87
C LEU A 667 -17.91 12.69 -9.21
N TYR A 668 -18.66 12.47 -10.28
CA TYR A 668 -18.21 12.63 -11.65
C TYR A 668 -18.95 13.80 -12.31
N LEU A 669 -18.21 14.73 -12.91
CA LEU A 669 -18.75 15.87 -13.66
C LEU A 669 -18.13 15.93 -15.05
N GLU A 670 -18.89 16.28 -16.09
CA GLU A 670 -18.31 16.73 -17.37
C GLU A 670 -18.53 18.23 -17.55
N LEU A 671 -17.44 19.00 -17.55
CA LEU A 671 -17.45 20.45 -17.62
C LEU A 671 -16.64 20.95 -18.81
N LYS A 672 -16.77 22.26 -19.07
CA LYS A 672 -15.88 22.98 -19.98
C LYS A 672 -15.37 24.24 -19.32
N THR A 673 -14.13 24.61 -19.63
CA THR A 673 -13.64 25.95 -19.31
C THR A 673 -14.36 26.98 -20.18
N ALA A 674 -14.32 28.26 -19.80
CA ALA A 674 -14.85 29.35 -20.61
C ALA A 674 -14.16 29.46 -21.98
N LYS A 675 -12.96 28.87 -22.14
CA LYS A 675 -12.22 28.74 -23.40
C LYS A 675 -12.68 27.55 -24.25
N GLY A 676 -13.65 26.76 -23.78
CA GLY A 676 -14.23 25.62 -24.48
C GLY A 676 -13.51 24.28 -24.27
N GLN A 677 -12.44 24.25 -23.48
CA GLN A 677 -11.68 23.04 -23.17
C GLN A 677 -12.52 22.10 -22.29
N ALA A 678 -12.68 20.85 -22.69
CA ALA A 678 -13.42 19.86 -21.90
C ALA A 678 -12.55 19.26 -20.80
N PHE A 679 -13.13 19.04 -19.62
CA PHE A 679 -12.48 18.32 -18.53
C PHE A 679 -13.53 17.61 -17.68
N ALA A 680 -13.12 16.56 -16.97
CA ALA A 680 -14.05 15.74 -16.20
C ALA A 680 -13.48 15.38 -14.82
N PRO A 681 -13.75 16.20 -13.78
CA PRO A 681 -13.39 15.85 -12.40
C PRO A 681 -14.03 14.52 -11.99
N ASP A 682 -13.20 13.60 -11.49
CA ASP A 682 -13.57 12.25 -11.02
C ASP A 682 -13.14 12.10 -9.55
N LEU A 683 -13.98 12.61 -8.65
CA LEU A 683 -13.63 12.85 -7.25
C LEU A 683 -14.09 11.71 -6.35
N TYR A 684 -13.17 11.16 -5.55
CA TYR A 684 -13.46 10.18 -4.50
C TYR A 684 -13.21 10.82 -3.14
N TYR A 685 -14.28 11.14 -2.41
CA TYR A 685 -14.27 11.98 -1.22
C TYR A 685 -14.87 11.28 0.00
N SER A 686 -14.36 11.54 1.20
CA SER A 686 -14.97 11.13 2.46
C SER A 686 -15.62 12.34 3.12
N ILE A 687 -16.86 12.17 3.59
CA ILE A 687 -17.65 13.24 4.19
C ILE A 687 -17.98 12.82 5.62
N PHE A 688 -17.21 13.28 6.60
CA PHE A 688 -17.47 12.97 8.01
C PHE A 688 -18.19 14.11 8.72
N GLN A 689 -17.94 15.33 8.26
CA GLN A 689 -18.45 16.58 8.80
C GLN A 689 -19.07 17.40 7.67
N GLN A 690 -19.97 18.30 8.05
CA GLN A 690 -20.66 19.20 7.12
C GLN A 690 -20.71 20.60 7.72
N GLY A 691 -20.43 21.62 6.91
CA GLY A 691 -20.60 23.02 7.31
C GLY A 691 -22.05 23.46 7.22
N GLU A 692 -22.30 24.74 7.50
CA GLU A 692 -23.62 25.33 7.29
C GLU A 692 -24.09 25.14 5.83
N PRO A 693 -25.41 24.94 5.60
CA PRO A 693 -25.94 24.90 4.24
C PRO A 693 -25.58 26.17 3.49
N PHE A 694 -25.10 26.04 2.25
CA PHE A 694 -24.86 27.17 1.37
C PHE A 694 -26.20 27.67 0.82
N THR A 695 -26.50 28.94 1.02
CA THR A 695 -27.80 29.54 0.65
C THR A 695 -27.70 30.58 -0.47
N ASP A 696 -26.49 30.98 -0.85
CA ASP A 696 -26.24 32.05 -1.82
C ASP A 696 -26.24 31.51 -3.26
N PHE A 697 -27.40 31.00 -3.69
CA PHE A 697 -27.65 30.58 -5.08
C PHE A 697 -29.14 30.68 -5.41
N GLU A 698 -29.45 30.78 -6.70
CA GLU A 698 -30.84 30.88 -7.16
C GLU A 698 -31.63 29.59 -6.85
N GLY A 699 -32.81 29.75 -6.25
CA GLY A 699 -33.72 28.63 -5.99
C GLY A 699 -33.47 27.85 -4.70
N TYR A 700 -32.64 28.37 -3.77
CA TYR A 700 -32.44 27.75 -2.47
C TYR A 700 -33.77 27.46 -1.76
N THR A 701 -33.95 26.21 -1.35
CA THR A 701 -35.09 25.78 -0.54
C THR A 701 -34.58 24.95 0.62
N LYS A 702 -34.76 25.46 1.84
CA LYS A 702 -34.46 24.71 3.07
C LYS A 702 -35.37 23.49 3.14
N ILE A 703 -34.78 22.31 3.30
CA ILE A 703 -35.51 21.07 3.53
C ILE A 703 -35.11 20.44 4.85
N LYS A 704 -36.02 19.66 5.43
CA LYS A 704 -35.69 18.79 6.56
C LYS A 704 -34.81 17.63 6.06
N LYS A 705 -33.70 17.37 6.75
CA LYS A 705 -32.86 16.18 6.53
C LYS A 705 -33.61 14.93 6.97
N ASN A 706 -33.50 13.88 6.18
CA ASN A 706 -33.96 12.56 6.60
C ASN A 706 -33.05 12.03 7.73
N GLU A 707 -33.55 11.09 8.51
CA GLU A 707 -32.68 10.32 9.40
C GLU A 707 -31.63 9.57 8.59
N TRP A 708 -30.46 9.36 9.21
CA TRP A 708 -29.29 8.77 8.56
C TRP A 708 -28.66 7.72 9.46
N ASN A 709 -28.13 6.67 8.83
CA ASN A 709 -27.46 5.58 9.54
C ASN A 709 -26.06 6.01 9.97
N ASP A 710 -25.61 5.59 11.15
CA ASP A 710 -24.19 5.72 11.51
C ASP A 710 -23.32 4.74 10.70
N PHE A 711 -22.01 4.93 10.75
CA PHE A 711 -21.06 4.06 10.07
C PHE A 711 -21.12 2.62 10.59
N PRO A 712 -21.06 1.62 9.71
CA PRO A 712 -21.26 0.23 10.10
C PRO A 712 -20.05 -0.28 10.89
N ILE A 713 -20.32 -0.80 12.09
CA ILE A 713 -19.34 -1.42 12.98
C ILE A 713 -19.74 -2.86 13.36
N PRO A 714 -18.78 -3.72 13.75
CA PRO A 714 -19.07 -5.08 14.20
C PRO A 714 -20.00 -5.08 15.42
N GLY A 715 -21.00 -5.96 15.43
CA GLY A 715 -21.97 -6.09 16.53
C GLY A 715 -23.26 -5.30 16.32
N ASP A 716 -23.18 -4.13 15.70
CA ASP A 716 -24.34 -3.27 15.40
C ASP A 716 -24.67 -3.20 13.90
N SER A 717 -23.78 -3.72 13.04
CA SER A 717 -23.99 -3.82 11.60
C SER A 717 -24.92 -4.99 11.25
N PRO A 718 -25.92 -4.80 10.38
CA PRO A 718 -26.83 -5.86 9.93
C PRO A 718 -26.20 -6.82 8.92
N VAL A 719 -24.88 -6.77 8.71
CA VAL A 719 -24.16 -7.71 7.84
C VAL A 719 -24.12 -9.09 8.49
N ASP A 720 -24.54 -10.12 7.75
CA ASP A 720 -24.60 -11.49 8.25
C ASP A 720 -23.18 -12.05 8.54
N PRO A 721 -22.85 -12.41 9.80
CA PRO A 721 -21.53 -12.89 10.16
C PRO A 721 -21.14 -14.20 9.45
N ARG A 722 -22.11 -14.97 8.94
CA ARG A 722 -21.85 -16.18 8.15
C ARG A 722 -21.24 -15.84 6.79
N LEU A 723 -21.64 -14.72 6.18
CA LEU A 723 -21.02 -14.23 4.92
C LEU A 723 -19.58 -13.81 5.16
N THR A 724 -19.31 -13.03 6.21
CA THR A 724 -17.94 -12.62 6.57
C THR A 724 -17.04 -13.84 6.81
N LYS A 725 -17.58 -14.90 7.44
CA LYS A 725 -16.87 -16.16 7.63
C LYS A 725 -16.58 -16.89 6.30
N GLN A 726 -17.54 -16.90 5.38
CA GLN A 726 -17.36 -17.47 4.04
C GLN A 726 -16.35 -16.69 3.20
N GLU A 727 -16.38 -15.36 3.23
CA GLU A 727 -15.39 -14.51 2.57
C GLU A 727 -13.98 -14.78 3.11
N GLY A 728 -13.84 -15.11 4.40
CA GLY A 728 -12.57 -15.57 4.98
C GLY A 728 -11.98 -16.83 4.29
N LEU A 729 -12.80 -17.65 3.63
CA LEU A 729 -12.35 -18.85 2.90
C LEU A 729 -11.69 -18.53 1.56
N SER A 730 -11.86 -17.31 1.02
CA SER A 730 -11.17 -16.84 -0.19
C SER A 730 -9.69 -16.55 0.05
N LYS A 731 -9.32 -16.37 1.32
CA LYS A 731 -8.02 -15.84 1.77
C LYS A 731 -6.99 -16.95 1.88
N ILE A 732 -6.65 -17.57 0.75
CA ILE A 732 -5.53 -18.52 0.65
C ILE A 732 -4.28 -17.73 0.28
N VAL A 733 -3.42 -17.48 1.26
CA VAL A 733 -2.15 -16.76 1.07
C VAL A 733 -1.01 -17.75 0.88
N GLY A 734 -0.40 -17.70 -0.31
CA GLY A 734 0.88 -18.32 -0.60
C GLY A 734 0.94 -19.85 -0.55
N ASP A 735 -0.17 -20.50 -0.92
CA ASP A 735 -0.25 -21.94 -1.12
C ASP A 735 -0.87 -22.20 -2.51
N GLU A 736 -0.01 -22.26 -3.53
CA GLU A 736 -0.42 -22.50 -4.91
C GLU A 736 -1.11 -23.82 -5.12
N ALA A 737 -0.67 -24.86 -4.42
CA ALA A 737 -1.31 -26.15 -4.51
C ALA A 737 -2.77 -26.04 -4.03
N LYS A 738 -3.02 -25.30 -2.94
CA LYS A 738 -4.39 -25.01 -2.48
C LYS A 738 -5.15 -24.10 -3.43
N LEU A 739 -4.53 -23.04 -3.96
CA LEU A 739 -5.17 -22.10 -4.90
C LEU A 739 -5.55 -22.78 -6.23
N ALA A 740 -4.66 -23.59 -6.78
CA ALA A 740 -4.88 -24.38 -7.99
C ALA A 740 -5.87 -25.53 -7.75
N ALA A 741 -5.92 -26.08 -6.53
CA ALA A 741 -6.91 -27.06 -6.13
C ALA A 741 -8.30 -26.46 -5.86
N ILE A 742 -8.45 -25.12 -5.84
CA ILE A 742 -9.79 -24.51 -5.75
C ILE A 742 -10.55 -24.85 -7.03
N GLN A 743 -11.63 -25.60 -6.88
CA GLN A 743 -12.54 -25.89 -7.97
C GLN A 743 -13.40 -24.64 -8.25
N ARG A 744 -13.22 -24.07 -9.44
CA ARG A 744 -13.97 -22.89 -9.87
C ARG A 744 -15.22 -23.32 -10.60
N LEU A 745 -16.36 -22.83 -10.15
CA LEU A 745 -17.66 -23.10 -10.72
C LEU A 745 -18.35 -21.78 -11.05
N GLU A 746 -19.26 -21.80 -12.02
CA GLU A 746 -20.08 -20.65 -12.34
C GLU A 746 -21.55 -21.05 -12.44
N ILE A 747 -22.42 -20.18 -11.95
CA ILE A 747 -23.86 -20.31 -12.04
C ILE A 747 -24.48 -18.94 -12.30
N LYS A 748 -25.51 -18.93 -13.14
CA LYS A 748 -26.27 -17.74 -13.49
C LYS A 748 -27.71 -17.92 -13.03
N ALA A 749 -28.24 -16.96 -12.27
CA ALA A 749 -29.68 -16.78 -12.16
C ALA A 749 -30.15 -16.06 -13.43
N VAL A 750 -31.06 -16.69 -14.17
CA VAL A 750 -31.54 -16.23 -15.48
C VAL A 750 -33.05 -16.01 -15.42
N SER A 751 -33.57 -15.25 -16.40
CA SER A 751 -35.01 -15.02 -16.57
C SER A 751 -35.81 -16.31 -16.51
N GLY A 752 -37.01 -16.23 -15.92
CA GLY A 752 -37.88 -17.40 -15.74
C GLY A 752 -37.62 -18.18 -14.44
N LEU A 753 -36.94 -17.54 -13.46
CA LEU A 753 -36.69 -18.10 -12.12
C LEU A 753 -35.89 -19.41 -12.16
N GLN A 754 -34.80 -19.44 -12.93
CA GLN A 754 -33.96 -20.64 -13.06
C GLN A 754 -32.48 -20.35 -12.82
N PHE A 755 -31.77 -21.38 -12.38
CA PHE A 755 -30.32 -21.41 -12.45
C PHE A 755 -29.83 -22.07 -13.74
N SER A 756 -28.73 -21.57 -14.28
CA SER A 756 -28.00 -22.13 -15.41
C SER A 756 -26.49 -22.16 -15.11
N PRO A 757 -25.84 -23.34 -15.10
CA PRO A 757 -26.44 -24.68 -15.23
C PRO A 757 -27.28 -25.08 -14.00
N LYS A 758 -28.15 -26.09 -14.14
CA LYS A 758 -28.92 -26.69 -13.02
C LYS A 758 -28.15 -27.75 -12.23
N ILE A 759 -27.05 -28.22 -12.78
CA ILE A 759 -26.18 -29.23 -12.15
C ILE A 759 -24.79 -28.61 -12.05
N LEU A 760 -24.29 -28.54 -10.83
CA LEU A 760 -22.89 -28.24 -10.53
C LEU A 760 -22.21 -29.53 -10.09
N LYS A 761 -20.90 -29.64 -10.32
CA LYS A 761 -20.12 -30.80 -9.88
C LYS A 761 -18.94 -30.33 -9.05
N ALA A 762 -18.67 -30.99 -7.93
CA ALA A 762 -17.48 -30.76 -7.11
C ALA A 762 -16.90 -32.07 -6.59
N LYS A 763 -15.58 -32.12 -6.34
CA LYS A 763 -14.97 -33.26 -5.64
C LYS A 763 -15.24 -33.19 -4.14
N ALA A 764 -15.38 -34.35 -3.50
CA ALA A 764 -15.60 -34.45 -2.07
C ALA A 764 -14.49 -33.74 -1.27
N GLY A 765 -14.88 -32.82 -0.38
CA GLY A 765 -13.92 -32.04 0.43
C GLY A 765 -13.14 -30.96 -0.32
N ALA A 766 -13.37 -30.76 -1.62
CA ALA A 766 -12.68 -29.73 -2.38
C ALA A 766 -13.07 -28.31 -1.93
N ARG A 767 -12.12 -27.39 -1.91
CA ARG A 767 -12.41 -25.95 -1.80
C ARG A 767 -13.05 -25.49 -3.10
N VAL A 768 -14.22 -24.88 -3.02
CA VAL A 768 -14.98 -24.40 -4.18
C VAL A 768 -15.06 -22.86 -4.15
N ALA A 769 -14.82 -22.24 -5.30
CA ALA A 769 -15.14 -20.84 -5.56
C ALA A 769 -16.24 -20.78 -6.62
N LEU A 770 -17.48 -20.60 -6.18
CA LEU A 770 -18.65 -20.55 -7.05
C LEU A 770 -18.99 -19.09 -7.38
N THR A 771 -18.77 -18.68 -8.63
CA THR A 771 -19.32 -17.42 -9.13
C THR A 771 -20.83 -17.55 -9.30
N VAL A 772 -21.58 -16.74 -8.58
CA VAL A 772 -23.03 -16.56 -8.76
C VAL A 772 -23.24 -15.21 -9.45
N SER A 773 -23.84 -15.23 -10.63
CA SER A 773 -24.20 -14.01 -11.37
C SER A 773 -25.72 -13.91 -11.52
N ASN A 774 -26.30 -12.77 -11.17
CA ASN A 774 -27.69 -12.49 -11.47
C ASN A 774 -27.80 -11.75 -12.80
N VAL A 775 -28.16 -12.47 -13.86
CA VAL A 775 -28.41 -11.89 -15.20
C VAL A 775 -29.91 -11.80 -15.50
N ASP A 776 -30.78 -12.12 -14.54
CA ASP A 776 -32.20 -11.83 -14.62
C ASP A 776 -32.39 -10.30 -14.60
N PRO A 777 -33.03 -9.70 -15.61
CA PRO A 777 -33.18 -8.25 -15.71
C PRO A 777 -34.14 -7.65 -14.67
N SER A 778 -34.92 -8.49 -13.99
CA SER A 778 -36.10 -8.04 -13.25
C SER A 778 -36.17 -8.54 -11.81
N MET A 779 -35.52 -9.66 -11.48
CA MET A 779 -35.70 -10.32 -10.18
C MET A 779 -34.38 -10.42 -9.40
N PRO A 780 -34.39 -10.12 -8.08
CA PRO A 780 -33.26 -10.45 -7.21
C PRO A 780 -33.13 -11.95 -7.01
N HIS A 781 -31.89 -12.43 -6.91
CA HIS A 781 -31.62 -13.84 -6.65
C HIS A 781 -30.47 -14.00 -5.67
N ASN A 782 -30.51 -15.06 -4.86
CA ASN A 782 -29.36 -15.53 -4.11
C ASN A 782 -29.15 -17.02 -4.40
N PHE A 783 -28.04 -17.54 -3.93
CA PHE A 783 -27.71 -18.96 -3.94
C PHE A 783 -27.60 -19.45 -2.51
N VAL A 784 -28.25 -20.57 -2.18
CA VAL A 784 -28.09 -21.25 -0.89
C VAL A 784 -27.86 -22.73 -1.17
N LEU A 785 -26.71 -23.25 -0.75
CA LEU A 785 -26.40 -24.68 -0.76
C LEU A 785 -26.80 -25.29 0.59
N VAL A 786 -27.53 -26.40 0.55
CA VAL A 786 -28.03 -27.04 1.77
C VAL A 786 -27.80 -28.55 1.77
N THR A 787 -27.87 -29.17 2.96
CA THR A 787 -27.96 -30.63 3.05
C THR A 787 -29.32 -31.11 2.53
N PRO A 788 -29.41 -32.35 2.00
CA PRO A 788 -30.65 -32.88 1.41
C PRO A 788 -31.88 -32.75 2.33
N GLU A 789 -31.70 -33.07 3.61
CA GLU A 789 -32.74 -33.02 4.63
C GLU A 789 -33.15 -31.61 5.05
N ALA A 790 -32.37 -30.59 4.70
CA ALA A 790 -32.62 -29.19 5.04
C ALA A 790 -33.38 -28.43 3.96
N LEU A 791 -33.46 -28.94 2.72
CA LEU A 791 -34.07 -28.26 1.58
C LEU A 791 -35.46 -27.69 1.87
N GLN A 792 -36.36 -28.52 2.38
CA GLN A 792 -37.73 -28.10 2.66
C GLN A 792 -37.80 -27.09 3.80
N ARG A 793 -37.07 -27.33 4.90
CA ARG A 793 -37.08 -26.47 6.09
C ARG A 793 -36.49 -25.09 5.83
N VAL A 794 -35.41 -25.02 5.04
CA VAL A 794 -34.76 -23.77 4.64
C VAL A 794 -35.63 -22.99 3.67
N GLY A 795 -36.24 -23.67 2.68
CA GLY A 795 -37.16 -23.04 1.73
C GLY A 795 -38.42 -22.48 2.37
N GLU A 796 -39.10 -23.26 3.23
CA GLU A 796 -40.26 -22.77 3.99
C GLU A 796 -39.86 -21.70 5.01
N GLY A 797 -38.67 -21.82 5.59
CA GLY A 797 -38.09 -20.83 6.50
C GLY A 797 -37.84 -19.48 5.83
N SER A 798 -37.37 -19.46 4.58
CA SER A 798 -37.16 -18.21 3.84
C SER A 798 -38.47 -17.47 3.56
N MET A 799 -39.57 -18.20 3.34
CA MET A 799 -40.91 -17.61 3.23
C MET A 799 -41.37 -16.95 4.53
N LYS A 800 -40.98 -17.48 5.69
CA LYS A 800 -41.24 -16.84 6.99
C LYS A 800 -40.36 -15.62 7.21
N LEU A 801 -39.12 -15.64 6.72
CA LEU A 801 -38.25 -14.45 6.71
C LEU A 801 -38.78 -13.33 5.81
N ALA A 802 -39.59 -13.65 4.80
CA ALA A 802 -40.21 -12.66 3.92
C ALA A 802 -41.09 -11.65 4.69
N SER A 803 -41.71 -12.08 5.79
CA SER A 803 -42.51 -11.24 6.68
C SER A 803 -41.74 -10.74 7.91
N SER A 804 -40.44 -11.05 8.01
CA SER A 804 -39.57 -10.58 9.10
C SER A 804 -38.91 -9.25 8.73
N PRO A 805 -38.82 -8.28 9.67
CA PRO A 805 -38.04 -7.05 9.45
C PRO A 805 -36.56 -7.34 9.17
N ASP A 806 -36.01 -8.47 9.62
CA ASP A 806 -34.62 -8.87 9.42
C ASP A 806 -34.38 -9.62 8.09
N GLY A 807 -35.43 -9.83 7.28
CA GLY A 807 -35.37 -10.69 6.09
C GLY A 807 -34.28 -10.27 5.11
N LEU A 808 -34.16 -8.98 4.82
CA LEU A 808 -33.15 -8.46 3.89
C LEU A 808 -31.72 -8.55 4.46
N ALA A 809 -31.54 -8.23 5.75
CA ALA A 809 -30.26 -8.29 6.45
C ALA A 809 -29.70 -9.73 6.53
N LYS A 810 -30.59 -10.71 6.70
CA LYS A 810 -30.23 -12.14 6.65
C LYS A 810 -30.22 -12.71 5.23
N HIS A 811 -30.37 -11.87 4.20
CA HIS A 811 -30.46 -12.25 2.79
C HIS A 811 -31.52 -13.33 2.52
N TYR A 812 -32.59 -13.38 3.32
CA TYR A 812 -33.63 -14.40 3.33
C TYR A 812 -33.11 -15.84 3.60
N VAL A 813 -31.91 -15.97 4.18
CA VAL A 813 -31.31 -17.25 4.56
C VAL A 813 -31.53 -17.48 6.05
N VAL A 814 -32.29 -18.52 6.40
CA VAL A 814 -32.52 -18.90 7.80
C VAL A 814 -31.25 -19.40 8.48
N GLU A 815 -31.16 -19.23 9.79
CA GLU A 815 -30.13 -19.89 10.61
C GLU A 815 -30.50 -21.36 10.81
N ASP A 816 -29.92 -22.22 9.98
CA ASP A 816 -30.08 -23.67 10.05
C ASP A 816 -28.73 -24.35 9.83
N LYS A 817 -28.44 -25.40 10.61
CA LYS A 817 -27.17 -26.15 10.51
C LYS A 817 -27.01 -26.86 9.16
N GLY A 818 -28.10 -27.08 8.44
CA GLY A 818 -28.11 -27.64 7.09
C GLY A 818 -27.77 -26.62 5.99
N VAL A 819 -27.63 -25.33 6.30
CA VAL A 819 -27.10 -24.34 5.34
C VAL A 819 -25.58 -24.46 5.28
N LEU A 820 -25.07 -24.90 4.13
CA LEU A 820 -23.64 -25.18 3.94
C LEU A 820 -22.87 -23.96 3.42
N ALA A 821 -23.48 -23.20 2.51
CA ALA A 821 -22.92 -21.98 1.94
C ALA A 821 -24.02 -21.14 1.30
N PHE A 822 -23.86 -19.83 1.26
CA PHE A 822 -24.80 -18.96 0.54
C PHE A 822 -24.15 -17.70 -0.02
N SER A 823 -24.83 -17.05 -0.96
CA SER A 823 -24.53 -15.69 -1.41
C SER A 823 -25.45 -14.68 -0.71
N PRO A 824 -25.04 -13.40 -0.60
CA PRO A 824 -26.00 -12.34 -0.35
C PRO A 824 -27.06 -12.30 -1.47
N ILE A 825 -28.12 -11.53 -1.24
CA ILE A 825 -29.09 -11.23 -2.28
C ILE A 825 -28.43 -10.38 -3.37
N LEU A 826 -28.45 -10.87 -4.61
CA LEU A 826 -27.87 -10.20 -5.77
C LEU A 826 -28.99 -9.52 -6.55
N GLN A 827 -28.88 -8.21 -6.72
CA GLN A 827 -29.73 -7.45 -7.64
C GLN A 827 -29.40 -7.80 -9.09
N SER A 828 -30.23 -7.36 -10.03
CA SER A 828 -29.97 -7.54 -11.46
C SER A 828 -28.59 -6.97 -11.84
N GLY A 829 -27.80 -7.76 -12.57
CA GLY A 829 -26.41 -7.44 -12.93
C GLY A 829 -25.39 -7.72 -11.81
N GLY A 830 -25.85 -8.06 -10.61
CA GLY A 830 -25.00 -8.36 -9.46
C GLY A 830 -24.23 -9.68 -9.64
N ARG A 831 -23.00 -9.71 -9.13
CA ARG A 831 -22.13 -10.90 -9.12
C ARG A 831 -21.50 -11.06 -7.74
N TYR A 832 -21.38 -12.29 -7.27
CA TYR A 832 -20.74 -12.63 -6.01
C TYR A 832 -20.03 -13.98 -6.12
N ILE A 833 -18.93 -14.16 -5.40
CA ILE A 833 -18.21 -15.44 -5.35
C ILE A 833 -18.44 -16.07 -3.99
N VAL A 834 -19.11 -17.22 -3.98
CA VAL A 834 -19.35 -18.03 -2.79
C VAL A 834 -18.18 -18.98 -2.60
N TYR A 835 -17.43 -18.80 -1.52
CA TYR A 835 -16.38 -19.73 -1.10
C TYR A 835 -16.90 -20.72 -0.06
N PHE A 836 -16.64 -22.01 -0.27
CA PHE A 836 -17.02 -23.08 0.66
C PHE A 836 -16.18 -24.34 0.47
N ASP A 837 -16.14 -25.21 1.48
CA ASP A 837 -15.63 -26.57 1.33
C ASP A 837 -16.79 -27.49 0.90
N ALA A 838 -16.63 -28.18 -0.24
CA ALA A 838 -17.60 -29.17 -0.68
C ALA A 838 -17.75 -30.27 0.40
N PRO A 839 -18.96 -30.80 0.61
CA PRO A 839 -19.18 -31.90 1.54
C PRO A 839 -18.19 -33.04 1.35
N LYS A 840 -17.70 -33.62 2.45
CA LYS A 840 -16.78 -34.78 2.38
C LYS A 840 -17.49 -36.08 1.97
N LYS A 841 -18.81 -36.14 2.11
CA LYS A 841 -19.62 -37.29 1.74
C LYS A 841 -20.11 -37.09 0.30
N PRO A 842 -19.73 -37.96 -0.65
CA PRO A 842 -20.29 -37.93 -2.00
C PRO A 842 -21.83 -38.02 -1.99
N GLY A 843 -22.46 -37.41 -2.97
CA GLY A 843 -23.91 -37.38 -3.10
C GLY A 843 -24.45 -36.09 -3.71
N GLU A 844 -25.77 -36.00 -3.78
CA GLU A 844 -26.48 -34.84 -4.32
C GLU A 844 -26.84 -33.87 -3.19
N TYR A 845 -26.36 -32.63 -3.30
CA TYR A 845 -26.64 -31.55 -2.36
C TYR A 845 -27.46 -30.47 -3.08
N PRO A 846 -28.73 -30.27 -2.70
CA PRO A 846 -29.56 -29.31 -3.39
C PRO A 846 -29.10 -27.87 -3.10
N TYR A 847 -29.26 -27.01 -4.09
CA TYR A 847 -29.18 -25.56 -3.90
C TYR A 847 -30.46 -24.88 -4.40
N LEU A 848 -30.78 -23.74 -3.80
CA LEU A 848 -32.02 -23.01 -4.03
C LEU A 848 -31.80 -21.50 -3.95
N CYS A 849 -32.65 -20.74 -4.63
CA CYS A 849 -32.84 -19.32 -4.37
C CYS A 849 -33.86 -19.17 -3.25
N THR A 850 -33.47 -18.51 -2.15
CA THR A 850 -34.32 -18.29 -0.98
C THR A 850 -35.01 -16.93 -0.98
N PHE A 851 -34.79 -16.09 -2.00
CA PHE A 851 -35.62 -14.91 -2.21
C PHE A 851 -37.11 -15.30 -2.20
N PRO A 852 -37.98 -14.55 -1.51
CA PRO A 852 -39.35 -14.98 -1.25
C PRO A 852 -40.09 -15.43 -2.51
N GLY A 853 -40.59 -16.68 -2.48
CA GLY A 853 -41.33 -17.32 -3.56
C GLY A 853 -40.48 -18.04 -4.61
N HIS A 854 -39.16 -17.83 -4.67
CA HIS A 854 -38.31 -18.41 -5.72
C HIS A 854 -37.97 -19.87 -5.49
N TRP A 855 -37.81 -20.27 -4.22
CA TRP A 855 -37.25 -21.58 -3.89
C TRP A 855 -38.06 -22.75 -4.42
N GLN A 856 -39.34 -22.61 -4.76
CA GLN A 856 -40.14 -23.70 -5.32
C GLN A 856 -39.70 -24.12 -6.73
N ILE A 857 -39.09 -23.19 -7.48
CA ILE A 857 -38.80 -23.35 -8.91
C ILE A 857 -37.30 -23.15 -9.18
N THR A 858 -36.67 -22.18 -8.52
CA THR A 858 -35.27 -21.83 -8.70
C THR A 858 -34.38 -22.72 -7.85
N ARG A 859 -34.16 -23.95 -8.33
CA ARG A 859 -33.29 -24.95 -7.70
C ARG A 859 -32.34 -25.61 -8.70
N GLY A 860 -31.30 -26.21 -8.15
CA GLY A 860 -30.45 -27.17 -8.83
C GLY A 860 -29.76 -28.06 -7.82
N VAL A 861 -28.75 -28.80 -8.28
CA VAL A 861 -28.02 -29.76 -7.45
C VAL A 861 -26.52 -29.61 -7.65
N LEU A 862 -25.78 -29.59 -6.54
CA LEU A 862 -24.35 -29.82 -6.51
C LEU A 862 -24.13 -31.32 -6.34
N VAL A 863 -23.62 -31.99 -7.37
CA VAL A 863 -23.20 -33.38 -7.30
C VAL A 863 -21.77 -33.40 -6.76
N VAL A 864 -21.61 -33.99 -5.57
CA VAL A 864 -20.31 -34.21 -4.97
C VAL A 864 -19.83 -35.61 -5.35
N GLU A 865 -18.77 -35.67 -6.14
CA GLU A 865 -18.16 -36.88 -6.67
C GLU A 865 -16.88 -37.22 -5.87
N GLU A 866 -16.41 -38.48 -5.94
CA GLU A 866 -15.20 -38.94 -5.24
C GLU A 866 -13.91 -38.23 -5.70
#